data_AF-A0A1Q5UD69-F1
#
_entry.id   AF-A0A1Q5UD69-F1
#
_cell.length_a   1.000
_cell.length_b   1.000
_cell.length_c   1.000
_cell.angle_alpha   90.00
_cell.angle_beta   90.00
_cell.angle_gamma   90.00
#
_symmetry.space_group_name_H-M   'P 1'
#
loop_
_entity.id
_entity.type
_entity.pdbx_description
1 polymer ?
#
loop_
_entity_poly.entity_id
_entity_poly.type
_entity_poly.pdbx_seq_one_letter_code
_entity_poly.pdbx_strand_id
1 'polypeptide(L)'
;MPLDTIYLTRHGHRLNWTIDVRTGTYKSQFPTPTGNPADPALTSHGVRQSRELAVYISGPDFHPKPFRVYSSPFYRCLQTIQPSVEALKKEHGNAADLDVRIENGLGEWFGPTTFFDHPSHPTPSTMHKHFPSIVSPETNYTPLLHPSTRGETIAQLHNRVATALEGIIADVDAEITALEATLPANQRTSKSILICAHAAPLIAMGRVLTGRMPEDSSEEDFYVFTAGMSTFKRRESREKDASRPRTLLAEGTKFVRVQGVPAWEGGRGVGGGWNCVKNGDCTFLSDGAERGCYNMATITQTLPTTAVELPTLGQTTNEERQRNPGISSSAPGSIIADDVMQQSLIADSQVPDGGYGWVVIFACAVVTWWFVGVSYTWGVMQAELVNRKGYSSSTLAFVGSLCPACISLLAVPNATVIRKIGARITALLGIFLLGLGSILSGFATDSVVGLFMTWGFVGGLGTSLCFMVVSVTPAQYFKAKRGIANGIVYAGGGLGGTVISFILDALLQRVGIAWTFRILGFLIMGTGLPAAYLIKERAPIKPTKMVEWSLFKDIRFAVLFAVGAIGTFPLFVPAFFLPLYTNSLGLPSSAGAGLVAAFNFSSAIGRLSCGFACDKLGSLNTLFLSLLLSALSIFVLWPVSSSIGPLIAFVIINGSANGGFFSTMPTVVGNVFGSARVSVAVGMIVSGWLGGYLLGAPIAGYILNASGGQEGGVGAYRPAIFYAGSMATAATVLAAVVRIKVDRRIKKTV
;
A
#
# COMPACT_ATOMS: atom_id res chain seq x y z
N MET A 1 30.84 31.40 -26.31
CA MET A 1 29.45 30.98 -26.07
C MET A 1 29.33 30.74 -24.60
N PRO A 2 28.23 31.14 -23.95
CA PRO A 2 28.02 30.76 -22.57
C PRO A 2 27.78 29.25 -22.42
N LEU A 3 27.80 28.76 -21.18
CA LEU A 3 27.31 27.42 -20.83
C LEU A 3 25.90 27.23 -21.39
N ASP A 4 25.68 26.17 -22.17
CA ASP A 4 24.39 25.94 -22.82
C ASP A 4 23.65 24.69 -22.30
N THR A 5 24.34 23.76 -21.64
CA THR A 5 23.74 22.50 -21.17
C THR A 5 24.09 22.20 -19.71
N ILE A 6 23.10 21.78 -18.94
CA ILE A 6 23.28 21.24 -17.58
C ILE A 6 22.69 19.84 -17.52
N TYR A 7 23.49 18.88 -17.09
CA TYR A 7 23.05 17.53 -16.76
C TYR A 7 22.91 17.38 -15.24
N LEU A 8 21.73 16.99 -14.80
CA LEU A 8 21.44 16.72 -13.40
C LEU A 8 21.25 15.21 -13.20
N THR A 9 22.03 14.60 -12.31
CA THR A 9 21.89 13.18 -11.97
C THR A 9 21.72 12.97 -10.48
N ARG A 10 20.92 11.98 -10.11
CA ARG A 10 20.75 11.57 -8.70
C ARG A 10 21.74 10.49 -8.36
N HIS A 11 22.22 10.47 -7.11
CA HIS A 11 22.99 9.33 -6.63
C HIS A 11 22.25 7.99 -6.87
N GLY A 12 23.00 6.92 -7.07
CA GLY A 12 22.49 5.57 -7.25
C GLY A 12 21.79 5.02 -6.00
N HIS A 13 21.24 3.82 -6.11
CA HIS A 13 20.54 3.18 -5.01
C HIS A 13 21.45 2.94 -3.78
N ARG A 14 21.16 3.63 -2.68
CA ARG A 14 21.94 3.55 -1.43
C ARG A 14 21.36 2.62 -0.37
N LEU A 15 22.21 2.21 0.56
CA LEU A 15 21.80 1.59 1.82
C LEU A 15 20.93 2.57 2.65
N ASN A 16 20.15 2.02 3.57
CA ASN A 16 19.24 2.82 4.40
C ASN A 16 19.90 3.30 5.69
N TRP A 17 19.42 4.45 6.16
CA TRP A 17 19.71 5.03 7.46
C TRP A 17 18.41 5.56 8.07
N THR A 18 18.42 5.78 9.37
CA THR A 18 17.26 6.22 10.16
C THR A 18 17.67 7.36 11.10
N ILE A 19 16.73 8.23 11.45
CA ILE A 19 16.87 9.20 12.54
C ILE A 19 15.84 8.90 13.61
N ASP A 20 16.25 8.98 14.87
CA ASP A 20 15.33 9.18 15.99
C ASP A 20 15.05 10.67 16.15
N VAL A 21 13.89 11.11 15.66
CA VAL A 21 13.49 12.52 15.62
C VAL A 21 13.37 13.17 17.00
N ARG A 22 13.25 12.39 18.08
CA ARG A 22 13.18 12.94 19.45
C ARG A 22 14.55 13.28 20.01
N THR A 23 15.55 12.49 19.64
CA THR A 23 16.92 12.64 20.14
C THR A 23 17.85 13.30 19.13
N GLY A 24 17.42 13.43 17.87
CA GLY A 24 18.29 13.84 16.76
C GLY A 24 19.33 12.78 16.39
N THR A 25 19.24 11.56 16.92
CA THR A 25 20.29 10.54 16.74
C THR A 25 20.11 9.80 15.43
N TYR A 26 21.15 9.82 14.60
CA TYR A 26 21.19 9.11 13.33
C TYR A 26 21.79 7.72 13.50
N LYS A 27 21.17 6.72 12.87
CA LYS A 27 21.64 5.34 12.86
C LYS A 27 21.63 4.79 11.45
N SER A 28 22.80 4.35 10.99
CA SER A 28 22.94 3.49 9.83
C SER A 28 23.01 2.03 10.30
N GLN A 29 22.35 1.12 9.58
CA GLN A 29 22.38 -0.32 9.90
C GLN A 29 23.77 -0.91 9.65
N PHE A 30 24.52 -0.33 8.71
CA PHE A 30 25.89 -0.72 8.38
C PHE A 30 26.84 0.46 8.64
N PRO A 31 28.10 0.21 9.03
CA PRO A 31 29.10 1.25 9.16
C PRO A 31 29.19 2.08 7.88
N THR A 32 29.16 3.41 8.01
CA THR A 32 29.30 4.30 6.85
C THR A 32 30.77 4.64 6.62
N PRO A 33 31.23 4.77 5.37
CA PRO A 33 32.66 4.96 5.06
C PRO A 33 33.28 6.20 5.72
N THR A 34 32.49 7.26 5.83
CA THR A 34 32.90 8.55 6.39
C THR A 34 32.62 8.68 7.89
N GLY A 35 32.02 7.65 8.50
CA GLY A 35 31.48 7.72 9.86
C GLY A 35 30.21 8.58 10.00
N ASN A 36 29.76 9.27 8.95
CA ASN A 36 28.50 10.01 8.96
C ASN A 36 27.33 9.03 8.78
N PRO A 37 26.46 8.82 9.79
CA PRO A 37 25.36 7.86 9.71
C PRO A 37 24.25 8.25 8.72
N ALA A 38 24.16 9.52 8.30
CA ALA A 38 23.24 9.99 7.27
C ALA A 38 23.82 9.84 5.83
N ASP A 39 25.00 9.25 5.71
CA ASP A 39 25.72 9.11 4.45
C ASP A 39 26.22 7.67 4.18
N PRO A 40 25.29 6.72 4.04
CA PRO A 40 25.68 5.35 3.75
C PRO A 40 26.06 5.19 2.27
N ALA A 41 26.87 4.17 2.01
CA ALA A 41 27.32 3.81 0.67
C ALA A 41 26.18 3.31 -0.24
N LEU A 42 26.47 3.25 -1.54
CA LEU A 42 25.63 2.57 -2.53
C LEU A 42 25.50 1.07 -2.21
N THR A 43 24.33 0.51 -2.52
CA THR A 43 24.13 -0.94 -2.59
C THR A 43 24.88 -1.53 -3.78
N SER A 44 25.04 -2.86 -3.84
CA SER A 44 25.58 -3.53 -5.03
C SER A 44 24.82 -3.16 -6.30
N HIS A 45 23.49 -2.99 -6.19
CA HIS A 45 22.63 -2.49 -7.26
C HIS A 45 22.96 -1.05 -7.65
N GLY A 46 23.07 -0.14 -6.67
CA GLY A 46 23.46 1.25 -6.92
C GLY A 46 24.84 1.42 -7.55
N VAL A 47 25.80 0.54 -7.21
CA VAL A 47 27.12 0.51 -7.86
C VAL A 47 27.02 0.07 -9.32
N ARG A 48 26.10 -0.85 -9.66
CA ARG A 48 25.82 -1.21 -11.05
C ARG A 48 25.23 -0.02 -11.81
N GLN A 49 24.22 0.65 -11.25
CA GLN A 49 23.62 1.85 -11.82
C GLN A 49 24.67 2.94 -12.11
N SER A 50 25.63 3.14 -11.19
CA SER A 50 26.76 4.06 -11.37
C SER A 50 27.65 3.71 -12.58
N ARG A 51 27.88 2.42 -12.84
CA ARG A 51 28.65 1.96 -14.02
C ARG A 51 27.86 2.12 -15.31
N GLU A 52 26.57 1.81 -15.30
CA GLU A 52 25.68 2.03 -16.45
C GLU A 52 25.60 3.50 -16.83
N LEU A 53 25.47 4.39 -15.84
CA LEU A 53 25.55 5.83 -16.03
C LEU A 53 26.88 6.27 -16.66
N ALA A 54 28.00 5.68 -16.23
CA ALA A 54 29.31 5.98 -16.80
C ALA A 54 29.44 5.52 -18.25
N VAL A 55 28.89 4.37 -18.61
CA VAL A 55 28.84 3.89 -20.00
C VAL A 55 27.98 4.84 -20.84
N TYR A 56 26.85 5.30 -20.31
CA TYR A 56 26.00 6.25 -21.02
C TYR A 56 26.70 7.60 -21.27
N ILE A 57 27.32 8.19 -20.23
CA ILE A 57 28.01 9.49 -20.35
C ILE A 57 29.25 9.40 -21.24
N SER A 58 30.00 8.30 -21.18
CA SER A 58 31.17 8.08 -22.04
C SER A 58 30.81 7.58 -23.45
N GLY A 59 29.55 7.24 -23.71
CA GLY A 59 29.07 6.79 -25.01
C GLY A 59 29.23 7.83 -26.13
N PRO A 60 29.33 7.40 -27.39
CA PRO A 60 29.53 8.28 -28.54
C PRO A 60 28.29 9.16 -28.83
N ASP A 61 27.10 8.75 -28.42
CA ASP A 61 25.88 9.52 -28.65
C ASP A 61 25.65 10.61 -27.58
N PHE A 62 26.44 10.60 -26.51
CA PHE A 62 26.29 11.55 -25.40
C PHE A 62 27.07 12.84 -25.65
N HIS A 63 26.38 13.85 -26.19
CA HIS A 63 26.96 15.14 -26.54
C HIS A 63 26.05 16.33 -26.12
N PRO A 64 26.64 17.46 -25.68
CA PRO A 64 28.06 17.70 -25.43
C PRO A 64 28.58 17.01 -24.15
N LYS A 65 29.85 16.58 -24.17
CA LYS A 65 30.54 15.98 -23.00
C LYS A 65 30.74 17.01 -21.88
N PRO A 66 30.63 16.63 -20.59
CA PRO A 66 30.80 17.56 -19.47
C PRO A 66 32.18 18.22 -19.46
N PHE A 67 32.19 19.55 -19.46
CA PHE A 67 33.38 20.39 -19.30
C PHE A 67 33.79 20.56 -17.83
N ARG A 68 32.81 20.56 -16.91
CA ARG A 68 33.03 20.57 -15.45
C ARG A 68 32.07 19.60 -14.76
N VAL A 69 32.51 19.09 -13.62
CA VAL A 69 31.72 18.18 -12.79
C VAL A 69 31.59 18.73 -11.38
N TYR A 70 30.35 18.88 -10.93
CA TYR A 70 30.01 19.31 -9.58
C TYR A 70 29.28 18.18 -8.85
N SER A 71 29.53 18.07 -7.54
CA SER A 71 28.83 17.08 -6.71
C SER A 71 28.47 17.67 -5.37
N SER A 72 27.34 17.20 -4.83
CA SER A 72 27.06 17.22 -3.41
C SER A 72 28.23 16.59 -2.63
N PRO A 73 28.57 17.09 -1.43
CA PRO A 73 29.69 16.60 -0.62
C PRO A 73 29.47 15.22 0.02
N PHE A 74 28.32 14.58 -0.19
CA PHE A 74 28.00 13.27 0.39
C PHE A 74 28.65 12.12 -0.41
N TYR A 75 29.23 11.16 0.31
CA TYR A 75 29.97 10.00 -0.21
C TYR A 75 29.23 9.30 -1.35
N ARG A 76 27.93 9.04 -1.17
CA ARG A 76 27.11 8.34 -2.17
C ARG A 76 27.01 9.06 -3.52
N CYS A 77 27.06 10.40 -3.52
CA CYS A 77 27.02 11.19 -4.75
C CYS A 77 28.34 11.03 -5.51
N LEU A 78 29.47 11.18 -4.83
CA LEU A 78 30.80 10.97 -5.42
C LEU A 78 30.97 9.52 -5.90
N GLN A 79 30.54 8.55 -5.11
CA GLN A 79 30.55 7.13 -5.49
C GLN A 79 29.74 6.87 -6.77
N THR A 80 28.64 7.61 -6.99
CA THR A 80 27.79 7.45 -8.17
C THR A 80 28.47 7.96 -9.44
N ILE A 81 29.14 9.10 -9.37
CA ILE A 81 29.77 9.71 -10.55
C ILE A 81 31.22 9.29 -10.78
N GLN A 82 31.87 8.65 -9.80
CA GLN A 82 33.27 8.25 -9.89
C GLN A 82 33.58 7.51 -11.22
N PRO A 83 32.85 6.47 -11.62
CA PRO A 83 33.18 5.77 -12.86
C PRO A 83 32.97 6.63 -14.10
N SER A 84 32.03 7.59 -14.06
CA SER A 84 31.76 8.51 -15.17
C SER A 84 32.91 9.50 -15.36
N VAL A 85 33.40 10.08 -14.26
CA VAL A 85 34.53 11.03 -14.28
C VAL A 85 35.81 10.32 -14.70
N GLU A 86 36.08 9.12 -14.19
CA GLU A 86 37.24 8.31 -14.58
C GLU A 86 37.19 7.93 -16.06
N ALA A 87 36.02 7.61 -16.61
CA ALA A 87 35.85 7.36 -18.04
C ALA A 87 36.11 8.61 -18.89
N LEU A 88 35.56 9.77 -18.49
CA LEU A 88 35.77 11.04 -19.20
C LEU A 88 37.24 11.49 -19.17
N LYS A 89 37.94 11.31 -18.04
CA LYS A 89 39.39 11.60 -17.93
C LYS A 89 40.23 10.73 -18.86
N LYS A 90 39.88 9.46 -19.03
CA LYS A 90 40.55 8.56 -19.97
C LYS A 90 40.37 9.02 -21.42
N GLU A 91 39.19 9.55 -21.76
CA GLU A 91 38.86 10.04 -23.10
C GLU A 91 39.55 11.37 -23.45
N HIS A 92 39.62 12.32 -22.49
CA HIS A 92 40.15 13.68 -22.72
C HIS A 92 41.64 13.86 -22.34
N GLY A 93 42.27 12.86 -21.70
CA GLY A 93 43.63 12.96 -21.18
C GLY A 93 43.79 14.03 -20.09
N ASN A 94 45.04 14.45 -19.80
CA ASN A 94 45.34 15.52 -18.82
C ASN A 94 44.93 16.94 -19.29
N ALA A 95 44.28 17.09 -20.44
CA ALA A 95 43.97 18.38 -21.06
C ALA A 95 42.72 19.07 -20.47
N ALA A 96 41.85 18.32 -19.77
CA ALA A 96 40.63 18.86 -19.17
C ALA A 96 40.63 18.65 -17.65
N ASP A 97 40.52 19.75 -16.89
CA ASP A 97 40.28 19.72 -15.45
C ASP A 97 38.86 19.18 -15.18
N LEU A 98 38.78 17.86 -14.95
CA LEU A 98 37.57 17.12 -14.62
C LEU A 98 37.55 16.68 -13.15
N ASP A 99 38.41 17.26 -12.30
CA ASP A 99 38.31 17.03 -10.87
C ASP A 99 36.96 17.53 -10.36
N VAL A 100 36.34 16.73 -9.50
CA VAL A 100 34.99 16.99 -8.99
C VAL A 100 35.05 18.18 -8.05
N ARG A 101 34.31 19.23 -8.40
CA ARG A 101 34.11 20.41 -7.55
C ARG A 101 33.00 20.12 -6.54
N ILE A 102 33.40 19.95 -5.28
CA ILE A 102 32.46 19.65 -4.19
C ILE A 102 31.76 20.95 -3.78
N GLU A 103 30.44 21.03 -3.99
CA GLU A 103 29.64 22.22 -3.65
C GLU A 103 28.61 21.89 -2.57
N ASN A 104 28.79 22.51 -1.40
CA ASN A 104 27.97 22.30 -0.22
C ASN A 104 26.53 22.80 -0.41
N GLY A 105 26.32 23.81 -1.26
CA GLY A 105 25.01 24.28 -1.67
C GLY A 105 24.17 23.25 -2.44
N LEU A 106 24.77 22.17 -2.95
CA LEU A 106 24.08 21.04 -3.60
C LEU A 106 23.80 19.87 -2.64
N GLY A 107 24.18 20.01 -1.37
CA GLY A 107 24.06 18.97 -0.34
C GLY A 107 22.63 18.53 -0.04
N GLU A 108 22.51 17.37 0.61
CA GLU A 108 21.24 16.75 1.03
C GLU A 108 20.35 17.74 1.77
N TRP A 109 19.04 17.59 1.60
CA TRP A 109 18.08 18.40 2.33
C TRP A 109 17.72 17.74 3.66
N PHE A 110 17.72 18.56 4.70
CA PHE A 110 17.21 18.22 6.01
C PHE A 110 16.15 19.24 6.41
N GLY A 111 15.01 18.77 6.91
CA GLY A 111 13.95 19.63 7.43
C GLY A 111 14.39 20.37 8.69
N PRO A 112 13.78 21.53 9.00
CA PRO A 112 14.21 22.41 10.07
C PRO A 112 14.02 21.78 11.47
N THR A 113 14.95 22.07 12.38
CA THR A 113 14.92 21.64 13.79
C THR A 113 15.42 22.72 14.74
N THR A 114 14.82 22.77 15.94
CA THR A 114 15.18 23.74 17.00
C THR A 114 15.98 23.13 18.16
N PHE A 115 16.28 21.83 18.13
CA PHE A 115 16.84 21.14 19.31
C PHE A 115 18.01 20.18 19.03
N PHE A 116 18.43 20.00 17.78
CA PHE A 116 19.66 19.27 17.43
C PHE A 116 20.27 19.80 16.13
N ASP A 117 21.50 19.40 15.83
CA ASP A 117 22.15 19.68 14.55
C ASP A 117 22.17 18.41 13.67
N HIS A 118 21.89 18.59 12.38
CA HIS A 118 22.03 17.55 11.37
C HIS A 118 23.52 17.22 11.14
N PRO A 119 23.87 15.97 10.79
CA PRO A 119 25.24 15.57 10.50
C PRO A 119 25.85 16.41 9.40
N SER A 120 26.96 17.07 9.72
CA SER A 120 27.73 17.86 8.77
C SER A 120 28.21 17.00 7.60
N HIS A 121 28.27 17.62 6.43
CA HIS A 121 28.90 16.99 5.27
C HIS A 121 30.40 16.73 5.54
N PRO A 122 30.97 15.64 5.03
CA PRO A 122 32.40 15.37 5.21
C PRO A 122 33.27 16.43 4.54
N THR A 123 34.49 16.61 5.06
CA THR A 123 35.45 17.56 4.49
C THR A 123 36.01 17.08 3.15
N PRO A 124 36.44 17.98 2.26
CA PRO A 124 37.14 17.59 1.03
C PRO A 124 38.34 16.67 1.27
N SER A 125 39.10 16.89 2.35
CA SER A 125 40.21 16.04 2.76
C SER A 125 39.78 14.61 3.14
N THR A 126 38.58 14.44 3.71
CA THR A 126 38.01 13.12 4.00
C THR A 126 37.57 12.45 2.70
N MET A 127 36.95 13.20 1.78
CA MET A 127 36.53 12.68 0.47
C MET A 127 37.71 12.27 -0.40
N HIS A 128 38.81 13.03 -0.40
CA HIS A 128 40.04 12.68 -1.12
C HIS A 128 40.59 11.30 -0.71
N LYS A 129 40.54 10.95 0.59
CA LYS A 129 40.97 9.61 1.07
C LYS A 129 40.17 8.47 0.45
N HIS A 130 38.89 8.70 0.15
CA HIS A 130 38.00 7.69 -0.43
C HIS A 130 37.96 7.71 -1.96
N PHE A 131 38.17 8.89 -2.56
CA PHE A 131 38.03 9.12 -4.00
C PHE A 131 39.24 9.87 -4.60
N PRO A 132 40.48 9.35 -4.43
CA PRO A 132 41.69 10.06 -4.85
C PRO A 132 41.81 10.25 -6.37
N SER A 133 41.07 9.47 -7.17
CA SER A 133 41.07 9.55 -8.64
C SER A 133 40.27 10.73 -9.19
N ILE A 134 39.32 11.27 -8.42
CA ILE A 134 38.37 12.29 -8.88
C ILE A 134 38.31 13.53 -7.98
N VAL A 135 38.82 13.45 -6.75
CA VAL A 135 38.95 14.59 -5.83
C VAL A 135 40.43 14.86 -5.64
N SER A 136 40.91 16.04 -6.02
CA SER A 136 42.30 16.45 -5.79
C SER A 136 42.52 16.90 -4.33
N PRO A 137 43.71 16.65 -3.74
CA PRO A 137 44.05 17.17 -2.41
C PRO A 137 44.27 18.69 -2.41
N GLU A 138 44.55 19.27 -3.58
CA GLU A 138 44.79 20.69 -3.82
C GLU A 138 43.62 21.34 -4.58
N THR A 139 42.38 20.92 -4.32
CA THR A 139 41.21 21.52 -4.99
C THR A 139 41.16 23.03 -4.75
N ASN A 140 41.39 23.83 -5.80
CA ASN A 140 41.24 25.29 -5.81
C ASN A 140 39.76 25.74 -5.71
N TYR A 141 38.81 24.81 -5.67
CA TYR A 141 37.40 25.14 -5.59
C TYR A 141 36.96 25.41 -4.15
N THR A 142 36.53 26.63 -3.89
CA THR A 142 35.89 27.02 -2.64
C THR A 142 34.37 27.02 -2.84
N PRO A 143 33.57 26.37 -1.96
CA PRO A 143 32.12 26.35 -2.11
C PRO A 143 31.52 27.75 -2.02
N LEU A 144 30.32 27.93 -2.57
CA LEU A 144 29.66 29.24 -2.61
C LEU A 144 29.02 29.59 -1.27
N LEU A 145 28.47 28.58 -0.58
CA LEU A 145 27.83 28.72 0.73
C LEU A 145 27.90 27.41 1.52
N HIS A 146 27.79 27.49 2.84
CA HIS A 146 27.52 26.34 3.70
C HIS A 146 26.06 26.37 4.19
N PRO A 147 25.27 25.30 3.94
CA PRO A 147 23.88 25.22 4.43
C PRO A 147 23.82 25.22 5.95
N SER A 148 22.67 25.63 6.50
CA SER A 148 22.42 25.55 7.93
C SER A 148 22.51 24.11 8.45
N THR A 149 23.15 23.92 9.61
CA THR A 149 23.17 22.64 10.32
C THR A 149 21.83 22.32 10.99
N ARG A 150 20.91 23.29 11.04
CA ARG A 150 19.60 23.17 11.68
C ARG A 150 18.49 22.81 10.69
N GLY A 151 18.84 22.49 9.45
CA GLY A 151 17.89 22.18 8.40
C GLY A 151 17.20 23.44 7.85
N GLU A 152 16.31 23.22 6.88
CA GLU A 152 15.77 24.27 6.02
C GLU A 152 14.32 23.93 5.65
N THR A 153 13.42 24.92 5.58
CA THR A 153 12.10 24.74 4.96
C THR A 153 12.24 24.46 3.46
N ILE A 154 11.17 23.97 2.82
CA ILE A 154 11.18 23.73 1.37
C ILE A 154 11.50 25.01 0.59
N ALA A 155 10.95 26.16 1.00
CA ALA A 155 11.24 27.44 0.35
C ALA A 155 12.72 27.86 0.53
N GLN A 156 13.28 27.65 1.72
CA GLN A 156 14.70 27.91 2.00
C GLN A 156 15.62 27.02 1.18
N LEU A 157 15.27 25.74 0.98
CA LEU A 157 16.00 24.82 0.09
C LEU A 157 16.09 25.37 -1.34
N HIS A 158 14.97 25.84 -1.90
CA HIS A 158 14.97 26.42 -3.26
C HIS A 158 15.88 27.64 -3.34
N ASN A 159 15.83 28.53 -2.34
CA ASN A 159 16.68 29.72 -2.31
C ASN A 159 18.17 29.38 -2.14
N ARG A 160 18.50 28.36 -1.34
CA ARG A 160 19.87 27.86 -1.23
C ARG A 160 20.36 27.34 -2.58
N VAL A 161 19.58 26.47 -3.20
CA VAL A 161 19.92 25.87 -4.49
C VAL A 161 20.03 26.93 -5.58
N ALA A 162 19.15 27.94 -5.58
CA ALA A 162 19.22 29.09 -6.48
C ALA A 162 20.51 29.88 -6.32
N THR A 163 20.89 30.16 -5.09
CA THR A 163 22.15 30.86 -4.78
C THR A 163 23.36 30.05 -5.26
N ALA A 164 23.37 28.74 -5.02
CA ALA A 164 24.45 27.87 -5.44
C ALA A 164 24.54 27.72 -6.96
N LEU A 165 23.41 27.51 -7.65
CA LEU A 165 23.39 27.37 -9.10
C LEU A 165 23.74 28.67 -9.83
N GLU A 166 23.29 29.83 -9.34
CA GLU A 166 23.65 31.13 -9.93
C GLU A 166 25.16 31.34 -9.90
N GLY A 167 25.81 31.07 -8.77
CA GLY A 167 27.26 31.18 -8.65
C GLY A 167 28.01 30.15 -9.50
N ILE A 168 27.54 28.89 -9.54
CA ILE A 168 28.14 27.86 -10.39
C ILE A 168 28.05 28.26 -11.87
N ILE A 169 26.89 28.71 -12.33
CA ILE A 169 26.69 29.12 -13.72
C ILE A 169 27.54 30.35 -14.04
N ALA A 170 27.65 31.32 -13.13
CA ALA A 170 28.49 32.50 -13.32
C ALA A 170 29.99 32.14 -13.40
N ASP A 171 30.49 31.28 -12.51
CA ASP A 171 31.88 30.79 -12.52
C ASP A 171 32.18 30.09 -13.85
N VAL A 172 31.29 29.19 -14.30
CA VAL A 172 31.49 28.44 -15.54
C VAL A 172 31.37 29.32 -16.79
N ASP A 173 30.41 30.26 -16.82
CA ASP A 173 30.29 31.24 -17.91
C ASP A 173 31.56 32.10 -18.02
N ALA A 174 32.15 32.51 -16.89
CA ALA A 174 33.40 33.27 -16.86
C ALA A 174 34.59 32.43 -17.35
N GLU A 175 34.70 31.17 -16.92
CA GLU A 175 35.73 30.24 -17.38
C GLU A 175 35.65 29.99 -18.89
N ILE A 176 34.45 29.73 -19.42
CA ILE A 176 34.26 29.52 -20.86
C ILE A 176 34.59 30.80 -21.63
N THR A 177 34.18 31.97 -21.13
CA THR A 177 34.50 33.25 -21.76
C THR A 177 36.00 33.50 -21.82
N ALA A 178 36.74 33.20 -20.74
CA ALA A 178 38.19 33.31 -20.71
C ALA A 178 38.87 32.32 -21.67
N LEU A 179 38.40 31.08 -21.73
CA LEU A 179 38.95 30.03 -22.60
C LEU A 179 38.69 30.32 -24.08
N GLU A 180 37.53 30.88 -24.43
CA GLU A 180 37.15 31.18 -25.81
C GLU A 180 37.52 32.60 -26.27
N ALA A 181 38.08 33.43 -25.39
CA ALA A 181 38.55 34.78 -25.72
C ALA A 181 39.61 34.76 -26.82
N THR A 182 40.43 33.72 -26.86
CA THR A 182 41.53 33.52 -27.83
C THR A 182 41.11 32.68 -29.04
N LEU A 183 39.89 32.13 -29.07
CA LEU A 183 39.42 31.23 -30.12
C LEU A 183 38.48 31.94 -31.12
N PRO A 184 38.66 31.73 -32.44
CA PRO A 184 37.75 32.25 -33.46
C PRO A 184 36.35 31.61 -33.35
N ALA A 185 35.32 32.32 -33.80
CA ALA A 185 33.91 31.97 -33.55
C ALA A 185 33.50 30.59 -34.10
N ASN A 186 34.15 30.11 -35.16
CA ASN A 186 33.94 28.80 -35.77
C ASN A 186 34.54 27.62 -34.97
N GLN A 187 35.39 27.88 -33.98
CA GLN A 187 36.00 26.87 -33.10
C GLN A 187 35.35 26.82 -31.71
N ARG A 188 34.38 27.70 -31.44
CA ARG A 188 33.64 27.71 -30.18
C ARG A 188 32.64 26.55 -30.20
N THR A 189 32.64 25.73 -29.17
CA THR A 189 31.80 24.52 -29.09
C THR A 189 30.79 24.66 -27.96
N SER A 190 29.68 23.94 -28.10
CA SER A 190 28.72 23.76 -27.00
C SER A 190 29.43 23.19 -25.75
N LYS A 191 29.08 23.71 -24.57
CA LYS A 191 29.67 23.30 -23.29
C LYS A 191 28.58 22.83 -22.33
N SER A 192 28.90 21.81 -21.54
CA SER A 192 28.01 21.28 -20.52
C SER A 192 28.67 21.12 -19.16
N ILE A 193 27.87 21.04 -18.11
CA ILE A 193 28.30 20.59 -16.79
C ILE A 193 27.47 19.40 -16.32
N LEU A 194 28.08 18.54 -15.51
CA LEU A 194 27.41 17.44 -14.81
C LEU A 194 27.30 17.77 -13.33
N ILE A 195 26.09 17.66 -12.78
CA ILE A 195 25.82 17.88 -11.36
C ILE A 195 25.20 16.62 -10.76
N CYS A 196 25.83 16.05 -9.73
CA CYS A 196 25.27 14.95 -8.96
C CYS A 196 24.78 15.40 -7.57
N ALA A 197 23.51 15.11 -7.27
CA ALA A 197 22.90 15.50 -6.00
C ALA A 197 21.84 14.50 -5.52
N HIS A 198 21.01 14.95 -4.57
CA HIS A 198 19.96 14.18 -3.93
C HIS A 198 18.59 14.52 -4.51
N ALA A 199 17.58 13.71 -4.21
CA ALA A 199 16.24 13.89 -4.78
C ALA A 199 15.68 15.31 -4.54
N ALA A 200 15.71 15.81 -3.30
CA ALA A 200 15.10 17.10 -2.98
C ALA A 200 15.86 18.28 -3.62
N PRO A 201 17.19 18.39 -3.47
CA PRO A 201 17.97 19.37 -4.19
C PRO A 201 17.75 19.31 -5.70
N LEU A 202 17.61 18.14 -6.32
CA LEU A 202 17.39 18.02 -7.77
C LEU A 202 16.03 18.56 -8.24
N ILE A 203 14.95 18.29 -7.50
CA ILE A 203 13.63 18.88 -7.80
C ILE A 203 13.71 20.40 -7.64
N ALA A 204 14.32 20.88 -6.54
CA ALA A 204 14.56 22.30 -6.34
C ALA A 204 15.40 22.91 -7.48
N MET A 205 16.46 22.24 -7.94
CA MET A 205 17.27 22.68 -9.08
C MET A 205 16.42 22.78 -10.35
N GLY A 206 15.57 21.81 -10.64
CA GLY A 206 14.68 21.86 -11.80
C GLY A 206 13.77 23.10 -11.79
N ARG A 207 13.12 23.36 -10.66
CA ARG A 207 12.25 24.54 -10.46
C ARG A 207 13.02 25.85 -10.54
N VAL A 208 14.19 25.88 -9.92
CA VAL A 208 15.10 27.04 -9.90
C VAL A 208 15.69 27.36 -11.27
N LEU A 209 16.05 26.35 -12.06
CA LEU A 209 16.56 26.51 -13.42
C LEU A 209 15.46 26.97 -14.39
N THR A 210 14.24 26.44 -14.24
CA THR A 210 13.11 26.82 -15.08
C THR A 210 12.42 28.11 -14.65
N GLY A 211 12.63 28.52 -13.40
CA GLY A 211 11.94 29.65 -12.76
C GLY A 211 10.49 29.37 -12.38
N ARG A 212 10.04 28.11 -12.49
CA ARG A 212 8.64 27.73 -12.25
C ARG A 212 8.52 27.12 -10.85
N MET A 213 8.02 27.92 -9.92
CA MET A 213 7.60 27.46 -8.60
C MET A 213 6.10 27.12 -8.66
N PRO A 214 5.69 25.86 -8.46
CA PRO A 214 4.27 25.50 -8.48
C PRO A 214 3.55 26.03 -7.24
N GLU A 215 2.26 26.35 -7.36
CA GLU A 215 1.41 26.75 -6.23
C GLU A 215 1.21 25.60 -5.23
N ASP A 216 1.17 24.37 -5.75
CA ASP A 216 1.10 23.15 -4.96
C ASP A 216 2.45 22.40 -5.02
N SER A 217 3.07 22.21 -3.85
CA SER A 217 4.32 21.45 -3.71
C SER A 217 4.22 19.97 -4.12
N SER A 218 2.99 19.44 -4.28
CA SER A 218 2.68 18.09 -4.77
C SER A 218 2.56 17.99 -6.30
N GLU A 219 2.74 19.09 -7.04
CA GLU A 219 2.81 19.04 -8.50
C GLU A 219 4.00 18.18 -8.97
N GLU A 220 3.71 17.15 -9.77
CA GLU A 220 4.69 16.21 -10.32
C GLU A 220 5.42 16.83 -11.53
N ASP A 221 6.49 17.57 -11.28
CA ASP A 221 7.16 18.40 -12.29
C ASP A 221 8.57 17.93 -12.68
N PHE A 222 9.32 17.29 -11.77
CA PHE A 222 10.66 16.78 -12.06
C PHE A 222 10.85 15.33 -11.60
N TYR A 223 11.13 14.44 -12.56
CA TYR A 223 11.28 13.00 -12.33
C TYR A 223 12.71 12.65 -11.92
N VAL A 224 12.97 12.48 -10.62
CA VAL A 224 14.33 12.25 -10.07
C VAL A 224 14.55 10.79 -9.65
N PHE A 225 14.73 9.90 -10.62
CA PHE A 225 15.05 8.48 -10.40
C PHE A 225 16.49 8.26 -9.93
N THR A 226 16.78 7.15 -9.26
CA THR A 226 18.16 6.81 -8.84
C THR A 226 19.06 6.58 -10.05
N ALA A 227 20.20 7.27 -10.11
CA ALA A 227 21.09 7.33 -11.28
C ALA A 227 20.43 7.78 -12.60
N GLY A 228 19.18 8.26 -12.56
CA GLY A 228 18.52 8.87 -13.71
C GLY A 228 19.10 10.24 -14.01
N MET A 229 18.93 10.71 -15.25
CA MET A 229 19.51 11.97 -15.70
C MET A 229 18.47 12.90 -16.32
N SER A 230 18.48 14.15 -15.87
CA SER A 230 17.72 15.24 -16.50
C SER A 230 18.66 16.17 -17.26
N THR A 231 18.21 16.65 -18.41
CA THR A 231 18.98 17.54 -19.30
C THR A 231 18.27 18.88 -19.43
N PHE A 232 19.01 19.95 -19.17
CA PHE A 232 18.54 21.32 -19.28
C PHE A 232 19.35 22.07 -20.33
N LYS A 233 18.65 22.82 -21.19
CA LYS A 233 19.25 23.69 -22.22
C LYS A 233 18.97 25.15 -21.88
N ARG A 234 19.97 26.02 -21.99
CA ARG A 234 19.84 27.46 -21.68
C ARG A 234 18.89 28.14 -22.67
N ARG A 235 18.10 29.10 -22.21
CA ARG A 235 17.24 29.94 -23.07
C ARG A 235 18.03 31.05 -23.77
N GLU A 236 17.54 31.49 -24.94
CA GLU A 236 18.19 32.53 -25.74
C GLU A 236 17.93 33.96 -25.21
N SER A 237 16.79 34.21 -24.56
CA SER A 237 16.41 35.54 -24.04
C SER A 237 16.67 35.68 -22.54
N ARG A 238 17.56 36.61 -22.15
CA ARG A 238 17.75 37.03 -20.75
C ARG A 238 16.80 38.18 -20.43
N GLU A 239 15.74 37.94 -19.66
CA GLU A 239 15.08 39.04 -18.94
C GLU A 239 16.05 39.55 -17.86
N LYS A 240 16.56 40.78 -18.04
CA LYS A 240 17.41 41.45 -17.05
C LYS A 240 16.57 42.50 -16.32
N ASP A 241 16.36 42.34 -15.02
CA ASP A 241 16.01 43.47 -14.17
C ASP A 241 16.42 43.31 -12.69
N ALA A 242 16.60 44.45 -12.02
CA ALA A 242 17.37 44.67 -10.79
C ALA A 242 16.56 44.63 -9.48
N SER A 243 15.48 43.84 -9.39
CA SER A 243 14.72 43.71 -8.15
C SER A 243 15.26 42.57 -7.28
N ARG A 244 15.74 42.85 -6.06
CA ARG A 244 16.08 41.85 -5.03
C ARG A 244 14.84 41.50 -4.19
N PRO A 245 14.27 40.29 -4.27
CA PRO A 245 13.31 39.84 -3.27
C PRO A 245 14.05 39.58 -1.96
N ARG A 246 13.54 40.11 -0.84
CA ARG A 246 13.96 39.70 0.51
C ARG A 246 13.30 38.37 0.86
N THR A 247 13.85 37.27 0.37
CA THR A 247 13.50 35.91 0.84
C THR A 247 14.65 35.34 1.66
N LEU A 248 14.35 34.90 2.88
CA LEU A 248 15.34 34.49 3.87
C LEU A 248 15.84 33.07 3.58
N LEU A 249 17.16 32.88 3.55
CA LEU A 249 17.79 31.55 3.73
C LEU A 249 17.60 31.10 5.19
N ALA A 250 17.81 29.80 5.45
CA ALA A 250 17.76 29.30 6.82
C ALA A 250 18.81 29.97 7.71
N GLU A 251 18.43 30.26 8.95
CA GLU A 251 19.34 30.81 9.96
C GLU A 251 20.54 29.88 10.16
N GLY A 252 21.75 30.44 10.21
CA GLY A 252 23.00 29.67 10.26
C GLY A 252 23.60 29.30 8.91
N THR A 253 22.93 29.60 7.79
CA THR A 253 23.54 29.50 6.45
C THR A 253 24.66 30.52 6.29
N LYS A 254 25.88 30.07 5.94
CA LYS A 254 27.06 30.95 5.80
C LYS A 254 27.40 31.14 4.34
N PHE A 255 27.34 32.38 3.86
CA PHE A 255 27.88 32.74 2.55
C PHE A 255 29.41 32.70 2.58
N VAL A 256 30.00 32.16 1.51
CA VAL A 256 31.47 32.13 1.35
C VAL A 256 31.90 33.06 0.23
N ARG A 257 31.34 32.91 -0.98
CA ARG A 257 31.72 33.71 -2.17
C ARG A 257 30.60 34.56 -2.77
N VAL A 258 29.35 34.37 -2.34
CA VAL A 258 28.17 35.01 -2.95
C VAL A 258 27.43 35.90 -1.95
N GLN A 259 26.63 36.84 -2.44
CA GLN A 259 25.85 37.76 -1.60
C GLN A 259 24.37 37.74 -1.99
N GLY A 260 23.53 37.20 -1.11
CA GLY A 260 22.07 37.23 -1.24
C GLY A 260 21.49 36.16 -2.17
N VAL A 261 20.16 36.09 -2.20
CA VAL A 261 19.39 35.14 -3.01
C VAL A 261 19.03 35.78 -4.35
N PRO A 262 19.29 35.11 -5.50
CA PRO A 262 18.93 35.64 -6.81
C PRO A 262 17.42 35.63 -7.03
N ALA A 263 16.91 36.55 -7.87
CA ALA A 263 15.51 36.57 -8.26
C ALA A 263 15.26 35.51 -9.35
N TRP A 264 14.80 34.32 -8.98
CA TRP A 264 14.69 33.18 -9.89
C TRP A 264 13.25 32.80 -10.26
N GLU A 265 12.26 33.16 -9.44
CA GLU A 265 10.84 32.80 -9.64
C GLU A 265 10.18 33.56 -10.81
N GLY A 266 8.94 33.19 -11.17
CA GLY A 266 8.16 33.90 -12.19
C GLY A 266 8.57 33.56 -13.62
N GLY A 267 9.12 32.36 -13.83
CA GLY A 267 9.60 31.91 -15.14
C GLY A 267 10.99 32.41 -15.51
N ARG A 268 11.66 33.21 -14.66
CA ARG A 268 13.01 33.75 -14.93
C ARG A 268 14.08 32.67 -14.97
N GLY A 269 14.18 31.91 -13.89
CA GLY A 269 15.21 30.91 -13.65
C GLY A 269 16.60 31.51 -13.42
N VAL A 270 17.47 30.78 -12.69
CA VAL A 270 18.84 31.24 -12.43
C VAL A 270 19.72 31.22 -13.69
N GLY A 271 20.69 32.13 -13.75
CA GLY A 271 21.65 32.20 -14.84
C GLY A 271 20.98 32.39 -16.20
N GLY A 272 19.89 33.16 -16.29
CA GLY A 272 19.21 33.46 -17.55
C GLY A 272 18.17 32.43 -18.02
N GLY A 273 17.82 31.45 -17.18
CA GLY A 273 16.71 30.53 -17.41
C GLY A 273 17.01 29.35 -18.34
N TRP A 274 16.35 28.24 -18.07
CA TRP A 274 16.61 26.95 -18.72
C TRP A 274 15.33 26.21 -19.09
N ASN A 275 15.41 25.38 -20.13
CA ASN A 275 14.34 24.48 -20.56
C ASN A 275 14.76 23.04 -20.26
N CYS A 276 13.90 22.29 -19.55
CA CYS A 276 14.09 20.86 -19.34
C CYS A 276 13.73 20.12 -20.64
N VAL A 277 14.73 19.54 -21.32
CA VAL A 277 14.54 18.84 -22.61
C VAL A 277 14.46 17.33 -22.43
N LYS A 278 15.01 16.79 -21.34
CA LYS A 278 14.82 15.41 -20.90
C LYS A 278 14.65 15.41 -19.39
N ASN A 279 13.58 14.80 -18.89
CA ASN A 279 13.22 14.81 -17.48
C ASN A 279 13.27 13.38 -16.92
N GLY A 280 14.35 13.05 -16.19
CA GLY A 280 14.51 11.72 -15.59
C GLY A 280 14.75 10.57 -16.57
N ASP A 281 15.61 10.76 -17.57
CA ASP A 281 16.01 9.70 -18.50
C ASP A 281 16.67 8.53 -17.75
N CYS A 282 16.08 7.35 -17.87
CA CYS A 282 16.56 6.08 -17.32
C CYS A 282 16.66 4.99 -18.40
N THR A 283 16.56 5.37 -19.68
CA THR A 283 16.53 4.40 -20.79
C THR A 283 17.83 3.59 -20.93
N PHE A 284 18.93 4.11 -20.38
CA PHE A 284 20.24 3.46 -20.33
C PHE A 284 20.44 2.53 -19.13
N LEU A 285 19.51 2.52 -18.17
CA LEU A 285 19.58 1.63 -17.00
C LEU A 285 18.92 0.29 -17.32
N SER A 286 19.58 -0.81 -16.95
CA SER A 286 19.10 -2.16 -17.27
C SER A 286 17.74 -2.49 -16.66
N ASP A 287 17.45 -1.97 -15.47
CA ASP A 287 16.19 -2.13 -14.74
C ASP A 287 15.23 -0.92 -14.92
N GLY A 288 15.60 0.05 -15.76
CA GLY A 288 14.79 1.22 -16.07
C GLY A 288 14.61 2.20 -14.90
N ALA A 289 13.44 2.84 -14.84
CA ALA A 289 13.15 3.91 -13.88
C ALA A 289 12.79 3.35 -12.49
N GLU A 290 13.58 3.72 -11.47
CA GLU A 290 13.43 3.20 -10.10
C GLU A 290 13.47 4.28 -9.02
N ARG A 291 12.70 4.07 -7.93
CA ARG A 291 12.61 4.96 -6.76
C ARG A 291 12.45 6.44 -7.13
N GLY A 292 11.64 6.73 -8.15
CA GLY A 292 11.36 8.09 -8.60
C GLY A 292 10.75 8.93 -7.48
N CYS A 293 11.24 10.15 -7.33
CA CYS A 293 10.49 11.21 -6.67
C CYS A 293 10.06 12.20 -7.76
N TYR A 294 8.85 12.72 -7.65
CA TYR A 294 8.21 13.51 -8.71
C TYR A 294 7.85 14.92 -8.25
N ASN A 295 7.73 15.10 -6.93
CA ASN A 295 7.35 16.35 -6.29
C ASN A 295 7.98 16.41 -4.88
N MET A 296 7.94 17.59 -4.26
CA MET A 296 8.47 17.77 -2.90
C MET A 296 7.63 17.05 -1.83
N ALA A 297 6.33 16.87 -2.06
CA ALA A 297 5.44 16.13 -1.15
C ALA A 297 5.77 14.63 -1.05
N THR A 298 6.25 14.01 -2.13
CA THR A 298 6.68 12.60 -2.15
C THR A 298 7.99 12.47 -1.40
N ILE A 299 8.85 13.48 -1.46
CA ILE A 299 10.14 13.49 -0.75
C ILE A 299 9.94 13.55 0.76
N THR A 300 9.03 14.41 1.24
CA THR A 300 8.67 14.47 2.66
C THR A 300 8.02 13.16 3.15
N GLN A 301 7.38 12.40 2.26
CA GLN A 301 6.70 11.13 2.57
C GLN A 301 7.54 9.85 2.37
N THR A 302 8.63 9.86 1.58
CA THR A 302 9.34 8.64 1.15
C THR A 302 10.83 8.55 1.50
N LEU A 303 11.47 9.64 1.95
CA LEU A 303 12.84 9.65 2.47
C LEU A 303 12.85 9.50 4.01
N PRO A 304 14.00 9.13 4.65
CA PRO A 304 14.08 9.02 6.10
C PRO A 304 13.57 10.29 6.80
N THR A 305 13.06 10.11 8.02
CA THR A 305 12.24 11.00 8.86
C THR A 305 12.74 12.46 9.05
N THR A 306 13.90 12.82 8.52
CA THR A 306 14.41 14.20 8.46
C THR A 306 13.77 15.05 7.38
N ALA A 307 13.08 14.46 6.41
CA ALA A 307 12.44 15.17 5.30
C ALA A 307 11.07 15.79 5.66
N VAL A 308 10.64 15.68 6.92
CA VAL A 308 9.37 16.24 7.41
C VAL A 308 9.69 17.51 8.20
N GLU A 309 9.03 18.63 7.89
CA GLU A 309 9.07 19.82 8.74
C GLU A 309 8.55 19.44 10.13
N LEU A 310 9.43 19.50 11.13
CA LEU A 310 9.06 19.24 12.52
C LEU A 310 8.26 20.46 13.02
N PRO A 311 7.09 20.27 13.67
CA PRO A 311 6.39 21.38 14.31
C PRO A 311 7.32 22.02 15.34
N THR A 312 7.61 23.31 15.17
CA THR A 312 8.31 24.09 16.19
C THR A 312 7.53 24.01 17.50
N LEU A 313 8.10 23.35 18.51
CA LEU A 313 7.62 23.48 19.89
C LEU A 313 7.85 24.94 20.29
N GLY A 314 6.78 25.73 20.29
CA GLY A 314 6.84 27.16 20.56
C GLY A 314 7.42 27.44 21.94
N GLN A 315 8.52 28.20 21.96
CA GLN A 315 8.88 29.00 23.13
C GLN A 315 7.81 30.08 23.29
N THR A 316 7.12 30.04 24.42
CA THR A 316 6.32 31.16 24.92
C THR A 316 7.26 32.32 25.24
N THR A 317 7.44 33.26 24.31
CA THR A 317 7.84 34.62 24.64
C THR A 317 6.58 35.47 24.77
N ASN A 318 6.26 35.78 26.03
CA ASN A 318 5.35 36.86 26.38
C ASN A 318 5.92 38.16 25.83
N GLU A 319 5.30 38.74 24.81
CA GLU A 319 5.16 40.19 24.65
C GLU A 319 4.24 40.48 23.46
N GLU A 320 3.47 41.57 23.59
CA GLU A 320 2.52 42.13 22.61
C GLU A 320 1.12 41.51 22.52
N ARG A 321 0.40 41.70 23.64
CA ARG A 321 -1.04 41.95 23.65
C ARG A 321 -1.31 43.29 22.93
N GLN A 322 -1.84 43.29 21.71
CA GLN A 322 -2.80 44.33 21.25
C GLN A 322 -3.47 44.02 19.89
N ARG A 323 -4.81 43.94 19.92
CA ARG A 323 -5.82 44.21 18.89
C ARG A 323 -5.81 43.41 17.56
N ASN A 324 -6.71 42.41 17.48
CA ASN A 324 -7.87 42.47 16.57
C ASN A 324 -8.85 41.30 16.85
N PRO A 325 -10.18 41.54 16.95
CA PRO A 325 -11.17 40.49 17.11
C PRO A 325 -11.73 40.07 15.75
N GLY A 326 -11.70 38.78 15.45
CA GLY A 326 -12.43 38.24 14.30
C GLY A 326 -11.69 37.11 13.61
N ILE A 327 -12.11 35.89 13.91
CA ILE A 327 -12.37 34.75 13.02
C ILE A 327 -12.24 33.49 13.88
N SER A 328 -13.39 33.04 14.38
CA SER A 328 -13.59 31.68 14.85
C SER A 328 -13.82 30.76 13.65
N SER A 329 -13.03 29.70 13.48
CA SER A 329 -13.54 28.39 12.99
C SER A 329 -12.49 27.26 13.07
N SER A 330 -12.87 26.16 13.75
CA SER A 330 -12.58 24.72 13.49
C SER A 330 -11.14 24.23 13.24
N ALA A 331 -10.62 23.11 13.76
CA ALA A 331 -11.07 22.03 14.65
C ALA A 331 -9.85 21.13 15.04
N PRO A 332 -9.83 20.40 16.17
CA PRO A 332 -8.66 19.65 16.68
C PRO A 332 -8.48 18.22 16.11
N GLY A 333 -8.81 17.98 14.83
CA GLY A 333 -9.04 16.62 14.30
C GLY A 333 -7.96 16.00 13.41
N SER A 334 -7.06 16.78 12.82
CA SER A 334 -6.20 16.36 11.70
C SER A 334 -4.84 15.77 12.12
N ILE A 335 -4.22 16.29 13.17
CA ILE A 335 -2.83 15.97 13.55
C ILE A 335 -2.63 14.49 13.96
N ILE A 336 -3.66 13.84 14.53
CA ILE A 336 -3.58 12.45 15.01
C ILE A 336 -3.66 11.44 13.84
N ALA A 337 -4.29 11.81 12.72
CA ALA A 337 -4.46 10.91 11.59
C ALA A 337 -3.14 10.70 10.82
N ASP A 338 -2.31 11.75 10.73
CA ASP A 338 -1.04 11.72 9.99
C ASP A 338 0.04 10.90 10.73
N ASP A 339 0.08 10.95 12.07
CA ASP A 339 1.04 10.18 12.87
C ASP A 339 0.74 8.67 12.86
N VAL A 340 -0.53 8.28 12.89
CA VAL A 340 -0.96 6.87 12.72
C VAL A 340 -0.60 6.35 11.33
N MET A 341 -0.82 7.17 10.30
CA MET A 341 -0.48 6.85 8.90
C MET A 341 1.03 6.66 8.73
N GLN A 342 1.84 7.58 9.23
CA GLN A 342 3.30 7.53 9.10
C GLN A 342 3.91 6.35 9.87
N GLN A 343 3.36 6.00 11.04
CA GLN A 343 3.76 4.82 11.79
C GLN A 343 3.34 3.50 11.14
N SER A 344 2.21 3.46 10.43
CA SER A 344 1.81 2.28 9.64
C SER A 344 2.76 2.04 8.46
N LEU A 345 3.22 3.11 7.78
CA LEU A 345 4.20 3.05 6.70
C LEU A 345 5.58 2.58 7.21
N ILE A 346 5.97 2.98 8.43
CA ILE A 346 7.20 2.51 9.10
C ILE A 346 7.10 1.02 9.44
N ALA A 347 5.99 0.57 10.02
CA ALA A 347 5.76 -0.85 10.33
C ALA A 347 5.75 -1.71 9.04
N ASP A 348 5.10 -1.23 7.98
CA ASP A 348 5.06 -1.85 6.66
C ASP A 348 6.45 -1.88 5.99
N SER A 349 7.32 -0.90 6.25
CA SER A 349 8.69 -0.87 5.68
C SER A 349 9.64 -1.87 6.33
N GLN A 350 9.31 -2.36 7.52
CA GLN A 350 10.13 -3.31 8.28
C GLN A 350 9.75 -4.76 8.02
N VAL A 351 8.73 -5.08 7.20
CA VAL A 351 8.27 -6.46 7.01
C VAL A 351 9.29 -7.32 6.25
N PRO A 352 9.53 -8.58 6.67
CA PRO A 352 10.60 -9.41 6.14
C PRO A 352 10.26 -10.05 4.78
N ASP A 353 8.99 -10.05 4.37
CA ASP A 353 8.48 -10.67 3.13
C ASP A 353 8.92 -12.16 2.97
N GLY A 354 9.01 -12.88 4.10
CA GLY A 354 9.44 -14.28 4.16
C GLY A 354 9.75 -14.82 5.57
N GLY A 355 10.53 -15.89 5.63
CA GLY A 355 10.98 -16.53 6.87
C GLY A 355 9.84 -17.17 7.67
N TYR A 356 9.82 -16.93 8.99
CA TYR A 356 8.76 -17.42 9.89
C TYR A 356 7.36 -16.92 9.49
N GLY A 357 7.27 -15.87 8.67
CA GLY A 357 6.01 -15.43 8.08
C GLY A 357 5.25 -16.55 7.37
N TRP A 358 5.92 -17.47 6.69
CA TRP A 358 5.25 -18.58 6.01
C TRP A 358 4.63 -19.60 6.97
N VAL A 359 5.26 -19.81 8.13
CA VAL A 359 4.68 -20.63 9.22
C VAL A 359 3.42 -19.97 9.75
N VAL A 360 3.45 -18.65 9.91
CA VAL A 360 2.28 -17.87 10.34
C VAL A 360 1.16 -17.89 9.30
N ILE A 361 1.48 -17.82 8.00
CA ILE A 361 0.50 -17.97 6.91
C ILE A 361 -0.13 -19.35 6.92
N PHE A 362 0.66 -20.41 7.09
CA PHE A 362 0.13 -21.77 7.23
C PHE A 362 -0.80 -21.88 8.46
N ALA A 363 -0.39 -21.35 9.60
CA ALA A 363 -1.21 -21.31 10.82
C ALA A 363 -2.53 -20.54 10.60
N CYS A 364 -2.48 -19.36 9.99
CA CYS A 364 -3.66 -18.59 9.63
C CYS A 364 -4.56 -19.33 8.62
N ALA A 365 -3.98 -20.09 7.68
CA ALA A 365 -4.74 -20.92 6.74
C ALA A 365 -5.49 -22.05 7.45
N VAL A 366 -4.88 -22.72 8.44
CA VAL A 366 -5.55 -23.74 9.28
C VAL A 366 -6.62 -23.14 10.17
N VAL A 367 -6.40 -21.95 10.74
CA VAL A 367 -7.46 -21.23 11.48
C VAL A 367 -8.64 -20.90 10.54
N THR A 368 -8.34 -20.43 9.33
CA THR A 368 -9.34 -20.08 8.31
C THR A 368 -10.11 -21.29 7.78
N TRP A 369 -9.42 -22.41 7.62
CA TRP A 369 -10.02 -23.71 7.30
C TRP A 369 -11.19 -24.03 8.22
N TRP A 370 -11.02 -23.82 9.52
CA TRP A 370 -12.08 -24.10 10.49
C TRP A 370 -13.19 -23.07 10.43
N PHE A 371 -12.93 -21.79 10.72
CA PHE A 371 -14.03 -20.84 10.91
C PHE A 371 -14.81 -20.56 9.61
N VAL A 372 -14.13 -20.51 8.45
CA VAL A 372 -14.80 -20.37 7.16
C VAL A 372 -15.42 -21.70 6.75
N GLY A 373 -14.66 -22.79 6.81
CA GLY A 373 -15.13 -24.09 6.36
C GLY A 373 -16.42 -24.50 7.05
N VAL A 374 -16.47 -24.44 8.38
CA VAL A 374 -17.67 -24.85 9.12
C VAL A 374 -18.87 -23.93 8.90
N SER A 375 -18.63 -22.63 8.65
CA SER A 375 -19.70 -21.68 8.32
C SER A 375 -20.34 -22.03 6.98
N TYR A 376 -19.53 -22.36 5.98
CA TYR A 376 -20.02 -22.69 4.63
C TYR A 376 -20.61 -24.09 4.52
N THR A 377 -20.30 -25.00 5.44
CA THR A 377 -20.86 -26.37 5.45
C THR A 377 -22.08 -26.52 6.34
N TRP A 378 -22.57 -25.44 6.96
CA TRP A 378 -23.76 -25.48 7.83
C TRP A 378 -24.97 -26.10 7.13
N GLY A 379 -25.15 -25.88 5.82
CA GLY A 379 -26.25 -26.47 5.05
C GLY A 379 -26.37 -28.00 5.16
N VAL A 380 -25.24 -28.70 5.32
CA VAL A 380 -25.22 -30.16 5.50
C VAL A 380 -25.81 -30.54 6.87
N MET A 381 -25.41 -29.83 7.93
CA MET A 381 -25.97 -30.02 9.28
C MET A 381 -27.44 -29.59 9.35
N GLN A 382 -27.78 -28.48 8.70
CA GLN A 382 -29.13 -27.96 8.61
C GLN A 382 -30.08 -28.97 7.99
N ALA A 383 -29.70 -29.57 6.85
CA ALA A 383 -30.54 -30.56 6.17
C ALA A 383 -30.82 -31.77 7.06
N GLU A 384 -29.84 -32.22 7.84
CA GLU A 384 -30.03 -33.36 8.73
C GLU A 384 -30.90 -33.03 9.95
N LEU A 385 -30.73 -31.83 10.53
CA LEU A 385 -31.56 -31.33 11.62
C LEU A 385 -33.02 -31.13 11.17
N VAL A 386 -33.22 -30.66 9.95
CA VAL A 386 -34.55 -30.62 9.32
C VAL A 386 -35.12 -32.04 9.23
N ASN A 387 -34.41 -32.96 8.57
CA ASN A 387 -34.93 -34.27 8.24
C ASN A 387 -35.19 -35.15 9.47
N ARG A 388 -34.29 -35.13 10.47
CA ARG A 388 -34.39 -36.01 11.65
C ARG A 388 -35.07 -35.38 12.85
N LYS A 389 -35.10 -34.05 12.96
CA LYS A 389 -35.67 -33.34 14.12
C LYS A 389 -36.89 -32.49 13.77
N GLY A 390 -37.23 -32.34 12.49
CA GLY A 390 -38.42 -31.61 12.05
C GLY A 390 -38.36 -30.10 12.30
N TYR A 391 -37.16 -29.53 12.48
CA TYR A 391 -37.01 -28.09 12.67
C TYR A 391 -37.21 -27.32 11.37
N SER A 392 -37.74 -26.11 11.49
CA SER A 392 -37.88 -25.19 10.36
C SER A 392 -36.52 -24.80 9.75
N SER A 393 -36.41 -24.84 8.41
CA SER A 393 -35.22 -24.36 7.69
C SER A 393 -34.93 -22.89 7.93
N SER A 394 -35.94 -22.04 8.10
CA SER A 394 -35.72 -20.60 8.37
C SER A 394 -35.01 -20.39 9.71
N THR A 395 -35.42 -21.15 10.73
CA THR A 395 -34.89 -21.04 12.08
C THR A 395 -33.46 -21.58 12.15
N LEU A 396 -33.19 -22.72 11.50
CA LEU A 396 -31.84 -23.27 11.42
C LEU A 396 -30.90 -22.44 10.54
N ALA A 397 -31.41 -21.85 9.46
CA ALA A 397 -30.65 -20.90 8.66
C ALA A 397 -30.23 -19.70 9.50
N PHE A 398 -31.05 -19.27 10.46
CA PHE A 398 -30.72 -18.18 11.38
C PHE A 398 -29.62 -18.58 12.35
N VAL A 399 -29.71 -19.79 12.93
CA VAL A 399 -28.65 -20.34 13.79
C VAL A 399 -27.30 -20.37 13.04
N GLY A 400 -27.28 -20.89 11.81
CA GLY A 400 -26.07 -20.95 10.99
C GLY A 400 -25.53 -19.59 10.59
N SER A 401 -26.41 -18.63 10.34
CA SER A 401 -26.10 -17.26 9.92
C SER A 401 -25.56 -16.39 11.05
N LEU A 402 -25.96 -16.68 12.30
CA LEU A 402 -25.50 -15.92 13.46
C LEU A 402 -23.98 -16.02 13.65
N CYS A 403 -23.40 -17.18 13.33
CA CYS A 403 -21.96 -17.42 13.45
C CYS A 403 -21.10 -16.46 12.58
N PRO A 404 -21.28 -16.38 11.25
CA PRO A 404 -20.59 -15.37 10.43
C PRO A 404 -21.06 -13.95 10.73
N ALA A 405 -22.31 -13.72 11.14
CA ALA A 405 -22.78 -12.38 11.53
C ALA A 405 -22.00 -11.78 12.71
N CYS A 406 -21.54 -12.62 13.66
CA CYS A 406 -20.66 -12.19 14.74
C CYS A 406 -19.34 -11.57 14.24
N ILE A 407 -18.83 -11.96 13.06
CA ILE A 407 -17.66 -11.33 12.44
C ILE A 407 -17.92 -9.83 12.23
N SER A 408 -19.06 -9.50 11.63
CA SER A 408 -19.44 -8.11 11.33
C SER A 408 -19.87 -7.33 12.57
N LEU A 409 -20.64 -7.97 13.46
CA LEU A 409 -21.13 -7.36 14.70
C LEU A 409 -19.99 -7.01 15.67
N LEU A 410 -19.02 -7.92 15.81
CA LEU A 410 -17.93 -7.79 16.78
C LEU A 410 -16.62 -7.28 16.17
N ALA A 411 -16.60 -6.88 14.89
CA ALA A 411 -15.41 -6.36 14.20
C ALA A 411 -14.69 -5.26 15.01
N VAL A 412 -15.48 -4.30 15.50
CA VAL A 412 -15.01 -3.12 16.24
C VAL A 412 -14.54 -3.50 17.66
N PRO A 413 -15.32 -4.22 18.51
CA PRO A 413 -14.84 -4.75 19.78
C PRO A 413 -13.59 -5.63 19.68
N ASN A 414 -13.54 -6.53 18.70
CA ASN A 414 -12.44 -7.48 18.53
C ASN A 414 -11.12 -6.78 18.22
N ALA A 415 -11.17 -5.63 17.54
CA ALA A 415 -9.99 -4.79 17.36
C ALA A 415 -9.43 -4.25 18.69
N THR A 416 -10.27 -4.05 19.71
CA THR A 416 -9.79 -3.69 21.06
C THR A 416 -9.24 -4.91 21.80
N VAL A 417 -9.89 -6.06 21.66
CA VAL A 417 -9.46 -7.32 22.30
C VAL A 417 -8.06 -7.69 21.84
N ILE A 418 -7.84 -7.78 20.52
CA ILE A 418 -6.56 -8.21 19.94
C ILE A 418 -5.41 -7.28 20.32
N ARG A 419 -5.68 -5.98 20.52
CA ARG A 419 -4.69 -5.01 21.01
C ARG A 419 -4.29 -5.24 22.46
N LYS A 420 -5.22 -5.68 23.30
CA LYS A 420 -4.98 -5.87 24.75
C LYS A 420 -4.26 -7.18 25.05
N ILE A 421 -4.68 -8.27 24.40
CA ILE A 421 -4.20 -9.62 24.72
C ILE A 421 -3.28 -10.21 23.64
N GLY A 422 -3.06 -9.49 22.54
CA GLY A 422 -2.22 -9.90 21.42
C GLY A 422 -2.87 -10.91 20.47
N ALA A 423 -2.26 -11.07 19.30
CA ALA A 423 -2.82 -11.91 18.23
C ALA A 423 -2.88 -13.41 18.59
N ARG A 424 -1.85 -13.94 19.27
CA ARG A 424 -1.76 -15.37 19.63
C ARG A 424 -2.85 -15.79 20.61
N ILE A 425 -3.01 -15.05 21.71
CA ILE A 425 -4.00 -15.38 22.74
C ILE A 425 -5.41 -15.24 22.16
N THR A 426 -5.64 -14.21 21.36
CA THR A 426 -6.91 -14.01 20.65
C THR A 426 -7.23 -15.19 19.72
N ALA A 427 -6.24 -15.73 19.00
CA ALA A 427 -6.43 -16.88 18.13
C ALA A 427 -6.76 -18.16 18.91
N LEU A 428 -6.03 -18.40 20.01
CA LEU A 428 -6.26 -19.55 20.89
C LEU A 428 -7.66 -19.49 21.50
N LEU A 429 -8.06 -18.32 22.01
CA LEU A 429 -9.41 -18.09 22.54
C LEU A 429 -10.47 -18.29 21.44
N GLY A 430 -10.23 -17.77 20.24
CA GLY A 430 -11.13 -17.90 19.11
C GLY A 430 -11.38 -19.37 18.72
N ILE A 431 -10.33 -20.15 18.52
CA ILE A 431 -10.44 -21.57 18.19
C ILE A 431 -11.05 -22.37 19.35
N PHE A 432 -10.66 -22.06 20.59
CA PHE A 432 -11.24 -22.70 21.77
C PHE A 432 -12.75 -22.49 21.84
N LEU A 433 -13.23 -21.25 21.68
CA LEU A 433 -14.65 -20.93 21.70
C LEU A 433 -15.40 -21.54 20.50
N LEU A 434 -14.79 -21.57 19.31
CA LEU A 434 -15.38 -22.22 18.14
C LEU A 434 -15.56 -23.73 18.37
N GLY A 435 -14.52 -24.41 18.86
CA GLY A 435 -14.57 -25.84 19.18
C GLY A 435 -15.52 -26.15 20.33
N LEU A 436 -15.50 -25.34 21.39
CA LEU A 436 -16.41 -25.45 22.53
C LEU A 436 -17.86 -25.25 22.10
N GLY A 437 -18.15 -24.24 21.28
CA GLY A 437 -19.48 -24.01 20.72
C GLY A 437 -19.99 -25.22 19.94
N SER A 438 -19.12 -25.84 19.14
CA SER A 438 -19.43 -27.09 18.43
C SER A 438 -19.70 -28.25 19.39
N ILE A 439 -18.87 -28.47 20.41
CA ILE A 439 -19.07 -29.56 21.39
C ILE A 439 -20.38 -29.37 22.15
N LEU A 440 -20.65 -28.16 22.63
CA LEU A 440 -21.87 -27.82 23.35
C LEU A 440 -23.12 -27.97 22.46
N SER A 441 -23.02 -27.65 21.16
CA SER A 441 -24.09 -27.88 20.19
C SER A 441 -24.50 -29.35 20.10
N GLY A 442 -23.53 -30.26 20.27
CA GLY A 442 -23.80 -31.70 20.33
C GLY A 442 -24.69 -32.14 21.49
N PHE A 443 -24.76 -31.36 22.57
CA PHE A 443 -25.69 -31.59 23.69
C PHE A 443 -27.01 -30.81 23.55
N ALA A 444 -27.05 -29.83 22.65
CA ALA A 444 -28.18 -28.94 22.44
C ALA A 444 -29.01 -29.29 21.20
N THR A 445 -28.80 -30.46 20.57
CA THR A 445 -29.46 -30.83 19.31
C THR A 445 -30.99 -30.86 19.38
N ASP A 446 -31.54 -31.06 20.59
CA ASP A 446 -32.98 -31.11 20.85
C ASP A 446 -33.58 -29.75 21.28
N SER A 447 -32.76 -28.70 21.31
CA SER A 447 -33.19 -27.34 21.63
C SER A 447 -32.62 -26.34 20.64
N VAL A 448 -33.50 -25.75 19.83
CA VAL A 448 -33.14 -24.67 18.90
C VAL A 448 -32.50 -23.50 19.64
N VAL A 449 -33.04 -23.10 20.79
CA VAL A 449 -32.46 -22.03 21.63
C VAL A 449 -31.06 -22.41 22.10
N GLY A 450 -30.86 -23.68 22.45
CA GLY A 450 -29.54 -24.21 22.77
C GLY A 450 -28.56 -24.08 21.60
N LEU A 451 -28.98 -24.42 20.38
CA LEU A 451 -28.15 -24.27 19.16
C LEU A 451 -27.84 -22.80 18.85
N PHE A 452 -28.79 -21.89 19.07
CA PHE A 452 -28.57 -20.44 18.98
C PHE A 452 -27.44 -19.97 19.89
N MET A 453 -27.47 -20.39 21.15
CA MET A 453 -26.47 -19.97 22.13
C MET A 453 -25.11 -20.64 21.89
N THR A 454 -25.10 -21.92 21.55
CA THR A 454 -23.88 -22.72 21.42
C THR A 454 -23.20 -22.52 20.06
N TRP A 455 -23.86 -22.87 18.96
CA TRP A 455 -23.30 -22.70 17.61
C TRP A 455 -23.28 -21.24 17.20
N GLY A 456 -24.43 -20.57 17.33
CA GLY A 456 -24.61 -19.20 16.86
C GLY A 456 -23.75 -18.20 17.62
N PHE A 457 -23.93 -18.11 18.94
CA PHE A 457 -23.25 -17.10 19.76
C PHE A 457 -21.86 -17.53 20.24
N VAL A 458 -21.70 -18.67 20.92
CA VAL A 458 -20.37 -19.11 21.42
C VAL A 458 -19.44 -19.44 20.23
N GLY A 459 -19.93 -20.20 19.25
CA GLY A 459 -19.21 -20.46 18.01
C GLY A 459 -18.97 -19.20 17.17
N GLY A 460 -19.94 -18.29 17.10
CA GLY A 460 -19.80 -17.00 16.41
C GLY A 460 -18.77 -16.06 17.05
N LEU A 461 -18.73 -15.99 18.38
CA LEU A 461 -17.69 -15.25 19.11
C LEU A 461 -16.31 -15.80 18.76
N GLY A 462 -16.14 -17.13 18.78
CA GLY A 462 -14.91 -17.80 18.36
C GLY A 462 -14.51 -17.45 16.92
N THR A 463 -15.45 -17.58 15.98
CA THR A 463 -15.29 -17.25 14.57
C THR A 463 -14.87 -15.80 14.36
N SER A 464 -15.48 -14.86 15.09
CA SER A 464 -15.18 -13.43 14.99
C SER A 464 -13.75 -13.09 15.46
N LEU A 465 -13.26 -13.74 16.51
CA LEU A 465 -11.90 -13.57 17.02
C LEU A 465 -10.88 -14.16 16.04
N CYS A 466 -11.16 -15.36 15.51
CA CYS A 466 -10.33 -15.99 14.48
C CYS A 466 -10.20 -15.09 13.24
N PHE A 467 -11.32 -14.54 12.74
CA PHE A 467 -11.31 -13.62 11.60
C PHE A 467 -10.47 -12.37 11.87
N MET A 468 -10.58 -11.78 13.07
CA MET A 468 -9.80 -10.59 13.44
C MET A 468 -8.29 -10.86 13.39
N VAL A 469 -7.83 -11.99 13.95
CA VAL A 469 -6.41 -12.37 13.91
C VAL A 469 -5.94 -12.56 12.48
N VAL A 470 -6.65 -13.39 11.72
CA VAL A 470 -6.29 -13.74 10.35
C VAL A 470 -6.23 -12.51 9.44
N SER A 471 -7.08 -11.50 9.69
CA SER A 471 -7.11 -10.28 8.88
C SER A 471 -5.94 -9.33 9.13
N VAL A 472 -5.32 -9.37 10.31
CA VAL A 472 -4.22 -8.44 10.67
C VAL A 472 -2.83 -9.06 10.60
N THR A 473 -2.70 -10.36 10.88
CA THR A 473 -1.37 -10.98 11.05
C THR A 473 -0.55 -11.06 9.74
N PRO A 474 -1.11 -11.42 8.57
CA PRO A 474 -0.35 -11.49 7.32
C PRO A 474 0.35 -10.18 6.96
N ALA A 475 -0.31 -9.04 7.25
CA ALA A 475 0.22 -7.71 6.99
C ALA A 475 1.48 -7.38 7.81
N GLN A 476 1.68 -8.03 8.97
CA GLN A 476 2.88 -7.82 9.79
C GLN A 476 4.13 -8.52 9.24
N TYR A 477 3.94 -9.47 8.31
CA TYR A 477 5.01 -10.31 7.76
C TYR A 477 5.28 -10.06 6.27
N PHE A 478 4.29 -9.59 5.51
CA PHE A 478 4.38 -9.46 4.05
C PHE A 478 3.83 -8.11 3.55
N LYS A 479 4.59 -7.47 2.67
CA LYS A 479 4.20 -6.26 1.91
C LYS A 479 4.24 -6.56 0.42
N ALA A 480 5.40 -6.93 -0.13
CA ALA A 480 5.53 -7.28 -1.54
C ALA A 480 4.75 -8.55 -1.91
N LYS A 481 4.68 -9.53 -1.00
CA LYS A 481 3.97 -10.80 -1.23
C LYS A 481 2.62 -10.90 -0.50
N ARG A 482 2.06 -9.77 -0.04
CA ARG A 482 0.84 -9.74 0.78
C ARG A 482 -0.36 -10.37 0.08
N GLY A 483 -0.51 -10.15 -1.23
CA GLY A 483 -1.59 -10.76 -2.03
C GLY A 483 -1.54 -12.29 -2.03
N ILE A 484 -0.36 -12.87 -2.27
CA ILE A 484 -0.14 -14.33 -2.25
C ILE A 484 -0.39 -14.88 -0.85
N ALA A 485 0.14 -14.21 0.18
CA ALA A 485 -0.04 -14.59 1.58
C ALA A 485 -1.52 -14.64 1.97
N ASN A 486 -2.29 -13.58 1.70
CA ASN A 486 -3.73 -13.55 1.92
C ASN A 486 -4.47 -14.60 1.07
N GLY A 487 -4.05 -14.79 -0.19
CA GLY A 487 -4.61 -15.80 -1.08
C GLY A 487 -4.53 -17.21 -0.49
N ILE A 488 -3.36 -17.60 0.04
CA ILE A 488 -3.16 -18.91 0.70
C ILE A 488 -4.05 -19.05 1.95
N VAL A 489 -4.05 -18.03 2.80
CA VAL A 489 -4.86 -18.00 4.03
C VAL A 489 -6.34 -18.23 3.71
N TYR A 490 -6.90 -17.44 2.79
CA TYR A 490 -8.32 -17.52 2.46
C TYR A 490 -8.67 -18.70 1.55
N ALA A 491 -7.74 -19.23 0.75
CA ALA A 491 -7.93 -20.49 0.03
C ALA A 491 -8.10 -21.66 1.02
N GLY A 492 -7.43 -21.61 2.17
CA GLY A 492 -7.62 -22.57 3.27
C GLY A 492 -9.07 -22.72 3.71
N GLY A 493 -9.85 -21.62 3.70
CA GLY A 493 -11.28 -21.66 4.03
C GLY A 493 -12.14 -22.44 3.03
N GLY A 494 -11.92 -22.26 1.72
CA GLY A 494 -12.66 -22.99 0.68
C GLY A 494 -12.23 -24.46 0.58
N LEU A 495 -10.94 -24.75 0.70
CA LEU A 495 -10.45 -26.12 0.80
C LEU A 495 -10.97 -26.82 2.06
N GLY A 496 -11.02 -26.10 3.18
CA GLY A 496 -11.60 -26.59 4.43
C GLY A 496 -13.07 -26.91 4.31
N GLY A 497 -13.88 -26.01 3.74
CA GLY A 497 -15.29 -26.30 3.46
C GLY A 497 -15.47 -27.54 2.58
N THR A 498 -14.63 -27.72 1.57
CA THR A 498 -14.67 -28.89 0.67
C THR A 498 -14.48 -30.20 1.44
N VAL A 499 -13.43 -30.29 2.25
CA VAL A 499 -13.12 -31.51 3.01
C VAL A 499 -14.12 -31.73 4.15
N ILE A 500 -14.50 -30.66 4.85
CA ILE A 500 -15.47 -30.71 5.95
C ILE A 500 -16.84 -31.18 5.43
N SER A 501 -17.27 -30.79 4.23
CA SER A 501 -18.54 -31.29 3.65
C SER A 501 -18.62 -32.82 3.61
N PHE A 502 -17.56 -33.48 3.14
CA PHE A 502 -17.51 -34.95 3.08
C PHE A 502 -17.36 -35.59 4.46
N ILE A 503 -16.57 -34.98 5.35
CA ILE A 503 -16.43 -35.45 6.74
C ILE A 503 -17.79 -35.39 7.45
N LEU A 504 -18.54 -34.30 7.29
CA LEU A 504 -19.86 -34.14 7.91
C LEU A 504 -20.85 -35.18 7.42
N ASP A 505 -20.98 -35.40 6.10
CA ASP A 505 -21.88 -36.44 5.57
C ASP A 505 -21.53 -37.83 6.12
N ALA A 506 -20.23 -38.20 6.11
CA ALA A 506 -19.78 -39.48 6.66
C ALA A 506 -20.06 -39.65 8.16
N LEU A 507 -19.85 -38.59 8.96
CA LEU A 507 -20.12 -38.62 10.41
C LEU A 507 -21.62 -38.63 10.72
N LEU A 508 -22.42 -37.83 10.02
CA LEU A 508 -23.87 -37.78 10.20
C LEU A 508 -24.52 -39.13 9.95
N GLN A 509 -24.05 -39.87 8.93
CA GLN A 509 -24.57 -41.20 8.62
C GLN A 509 -24.13 -42.27 9.62
N ARG A 510 -22.92 -42.17 10.19
CA ARG A 510 -22.38 -43.22 11.08
C ARG A 510 -22.67 -43.02 12.57
N VAL A 511 -22.56 -41.79 13.06
CA VAL A 511 -22.61 -41.48 14.50
C VAL A 511 -23.74 -40.50 14.87
N GLY A 512 -24.44 -39.95 13.88
CA GLY A 512 -25.56 -39.05 14.07
C GLY A 512 -25.16 -37.60 14.40
N ILE A 513 -26.17 -36.74 14.53
CA ILE A 513 -26.02 -35.27 14.63
C ILE A 513 -25.21 -34.86 15.86
N ALA A 514 -25.57 -35.38 17.04
CA ALA A 514 -24.98 -35.00 18.32
C ALA A 514 -23.47 -35.31 18.37
N TRP A 515 -23.05 -36.51 17.96
CA TRP A 515 -21.64 -36.89 17.93
C TRP A 515 -20.87 -36.23 16.79
N THR A 516 -21.51 -35.91 15.67
CA THR A 516 -20.88 -35.14 14.60
C THR A 516 -20.41 -33.78 15.10
N PHE A 517 -21.27 -33.04 15.81
CA PHE A 517 -20.90 -31.76 16.43
C PHE A 517 -19.73 -31.87 17.42
N ARG A 518 -19.72 -32.93 18.25
CA ARG A 518 -18.64 -33.17 19.23
C ARG A 518 -17.31 -33.50 18.55
N ILE A 519 -17.31 -34.45 17.61
CA ILE A 519 -16.11 -34.83 16.85
C ILE A 519 -15.57 -33.63 16.10
N LEU A 520 -16.43 -32.85 15.44
CA LEU A 520 -16.02 -31.63 14.75
C LEU A 520 -15.34 -30.65 15.72
N GLY A 521 -15.91 -30.44 16.90
CA GLY A 521 -15.31 -29.58 17.93
C GLY A 521 -13.96 -30.08 18.43
N PHE A 522 -13.80 -31.39 18.64
CA PHE A 522 -12.50 -31.97 18.97
C PHE A 522 -11.48 -31.82 17.85
N LEU A 523 -11.88 -31.95 16.58
CA LEU A 523 -10.99 -31.72 15.43
C LEU A 523 -10.57 -30.24 15.31
N ILE A 524 -11.51 -29.31 15.51
CA ILE A 524 -11.25 -27.87 15.54
C ILE A 524 -10.19 -27.55 16.61
N MET A 525 -10.35 -28.08 17.82
CA MET A 525 -9.40 -27.82 18.91
C MET A 525 -8.06 -28.53 18.68
N GLY A 526 -8.10 -29.81 18.28
CA GLY A 526 -6.92 -30.66 18.13
C GLY A 526 -5.96 -30.19 17.04
N THR A 527 -6.46 -29.56 15.97
CA THR A 527 -5.63 -29.03 14.88
C THR A 527 -5.53 -27.50 14.90
N GLY A 528 -6.59 -26.81 15.33
CA GLY A 528 -6.64 -25.35 15.37
C GLY A 528 -5.85 -24.74 16.54
N LEU A 529 -5.83 -25.35 17.73
CA LEU A 529 -5.07 -24.80 18.87
C LEU A 529 -3.55 -24.85 18.62
N PRO A 530 -2.96 -25.96 18.12
CA PRO A 530 -1.56 -25.96 17.72
C PRO A 530 -1.26 -24.91 16.65
N ALA A 531 -2.11 -24.78 15.62
CA ALA A 531 -1.94 -23.75 14.59
C ALA A 531 -2.00 -22.33 15.19
N ALA A 532 -3.00 -22.04 16.01
CA ALA A 532 -3.15 -20.75 16.69
C ALA A 532 -1.95 -20.42 17.60
N TYR A 533 -1.34 -21.43 18.23
CA TYR A 533 -0.14 -21.24 19.05
C TYR A 533 1.09 -20.81 18.22
N LEU A 534 1.22 -21.31 16.98
CA LEU A 534 2.29 -20.93 16.06
C LEU A 534 2.18 -19.48 15.57
N ILE A 535 1.01 -18.85 15.69
CA ILE A 535 0.84 -17.44 15.36
C ILE A 535 1.70 -16.61 16.30
N LYS A 536 2.62 -15.82 15.75
CA LYS A 536 3.47 -14.90 16.49
C LYS A 536 3.20 -13.49 16.02
N GLU A 537 3.00 -12.59 16.97
CA GLU A 537 2.90 -11.16 16.69
C GLU A 537 4.31 -10.59 16.53
N ARG A 538 4.52 -9.79 15.49
CA ARG A 538 5.83 -9.21 15.18
C ARG A 538 5.96 -7.79 15.70
N ALA A 539 4.88 -7.03 15.62
CA ALA A 539 4.81 -5.66 16.12
C ALA A 539 3.47 -5.48 16.84
N PRO A 540 3.46 -4.71 17.96
CA PRO A 540 2.23 -4.46 18.69
C PRO A 540 1.20 -3.76 17.79
N ILE A 541 -0.03 -4.27 17.78
CA ILE A 541 -1.14 -3.65 17.05
C ILE A 541 -1.47 -2.30 17.70
N LYS A 542 -1.09 -1.20 17.02
CA LYS A 542 -1.31 0.16 17.53
C LYS A 542 -2.78 0.59 17.44
N PRO A 543 -3.23 1.49 18.34
CA PRO A 543 -4.58 2.02 18.31
C PRO A 543 -4.79 2.90 17.07
N THR A 544 -5.81 2.60 16.28
CA THR A 544 -6.34 3.44 15.20
C THR A 544 -7.74 3.93 15.56
N LYS A 545 -8.21 5.01 14.93
CA LYS A 545 -9.63 5.42 15.04
C LYS A 545 -10.51 4.27 14.56
N MET A 546 -11.48 3.88 15.38
CA MET A 546 -12.31 2.69 15.14
C MET A 546 -13.39 2.92 14.07
N VAL A 547 -13.86 4.17 13.94
CA VAL A 547 -14.83 4.59 12.93
C VAL A 547 -14.45 5.96 12.42
N GLU A 548 -14.44 6.13 11.10
CA GLU A 548 -14.20 7.41 10.44
C GLU A 548 -15.48 7.83 9.68
N TRP A 549 -16.38 8.54 10.39
CA TRP A 549 -17.67 8.97 9.84
C TRP A 549 -17.55 9.86 8.60
N SER A 550 -16.43 10.55 8.42
CA SER A 550 -16.16 11.35 7.21
C SER A 550 -16.13 10.51 5.93
N LEU A 551 -15.87 9.19 6.01
CA LEU A 551 -15.88 8.32 4.83
C LEU A 551 -17.27 8.24 4.18
N PHE A 552 -18.35 8.29 4.96
CA PHE A 552 -19.71 8.29 4.40
C PHE A 552 -20.08 9.57 3.62
N LYS A 553 -19.27 10.64 3.75
CA LYS A 553 -19.42 11.83 2.91
C LYS A 553 -18.89 11.60 1.49
N ASP A 554 -17.99 10.62 1.30
CA ASP A 554 -17.54 10.21 -0.02
C ASP A 554 -18.55 9.24 -0.63
N ILE A 555 -19.16 9.66 -1.74
CA ILE A 555 -20.15 8.85 -2.46
C ILE A 555 -19.59 7.51 -2.92
N ARG A 556 -18.29 7.41 -3.21
CA ARG A 556 -17.64 6.15 -3.61
C ARG A 556 -17.67 5.16 -2.45
N PHE A 557 -17.40 5.64 -1.24
CA PHE A 557 -17.41 4.80 -0.05
C PHE A 557 -18.85 4.40 0.31
N ALA A 558 -19.78 5.35 0.31
CA ALA A 558 -21.18 5.09 0.63
C ALA A 558 -21.79 4.03 -0.29
N VAL A 559 -21.51 4.10 -1.60
CA VAL A 559 -22.04 3.11 -2.54
C VAL A 559 -21.29 1.77 -2.42
N LEU A 560 -19.97 1.75 -2.20
CA LEU A 560 -19.24 0.49 -1.95
C LEU A 560 -19.72 -0.21 -0.66
N PHE A 561 -20.01 0.56 0.39
CA PHE A 561 -20.64 0.07 1.60
C PHE A 561 -22.01 -0.54 1.29
N ALA A 562 -22.84 0.14 0.49
CA ALA A 562 -24.14 -0.39 0.07
C ALA A 562 -24.02 -1.67 -0.79
N VAL A 563 -23.05 -1.73 -1.71
CA VAL A 563 -22.74 -2.94 -2.50
C VAL A 563 -22.40 -4.11 -1.57
N GLY A 564 -21.56 -3.87 -0.55
CA GLY A 564 -21.23 -4.88 0.45
C GLY A 564 -22.43 -5.29 1.30
N ALA A 565 -23.20 -4.32 1.79
CA ALA A 565 -24.36 -4.57 2.65
C ALA A 565 -25.47 -5.38 1.96
N ILE A 566 -25.72 -5.12 0.67
CA ILE A 566 -26.73 -5.83 -0.13
C ILE A 566 -26.15 -7.12 -0.73
N GLY A 567 -24.89 -7.09 -1.17
CA GLY A 567 -24.22 -8.21 -1.83
C GLY A 567 -23.97 -9.42 -0.94
N THR A 568 -24.04 -9.28 0.38
CA THR A 568 -23.90 -10.41 1.32
C THR A 568 -25.21 -11.14 1.63
N PHE A 569 -26.38 -10.57 1.31
CA PHE A 569 -27.67 -11.28 1.48
C PHE A 569 -27.76 -12.61 0.72
N PRO A 570 -27.36 -12.72 -0.56
CA PRO A 570 -27.42 -14.00 -1.27
C PRO A 570 -26.31 -14.98 -0.89
N LEU A 571 -25.30 -14.56 -0.12
CA LEU A 571 -24.00 -15.24 -0.02
C LEU A 571 -24.11 -16.67 0.53
N PHE A 572 -24.87 -16.87 1.59
CA PHE A 572 -25.05 -18.18 2.23
C PHE A 572 -26.27 -18.96 1.73
N VAL A 573 -27.13 -18.34 0.91
CA VAL A 573 -28.38 -18.99 0.44
C VAL A 573 -28.07 -20.27 -0.36
N PRO A 574 -27.16 -20.27 -1.37
CA PRO A 574 -26.78 -21.50 -2.05
C PRO A 574 -26.23 -22.56 -1.10
N ALA A 575 -25.22 -22.20 -0.30
CA ALA A 575 -24.54 -23.15 0.58
C ALA A 575 -25.48 -23.79 1.63
N PHE A 576 -26.46 -23.05 2.14
CA PHE A 576 -27.37 -23.53 3.19
C PHE A 576 -28.52 -24.36 2.63
N PHE A 577 -29.05 -23.97 1.47
CA PHE A 577 -30.24 -24.60 0.90
C PHE A 577 -29.95 -25.64 -0.18
N LEU A 578 -28.73 -25.73 -0.72
CA LEU A 578 -28.37 -26.77 -1.71
C LEU A 578 -28.64 -28.20 -1.21
N PRO A 579 -28.24 -28.60 0.02
CA PRO A 579 -28.54 -29.96 0.50
C PRO A 579 -30.04 -30.23 0.65
N LEU A 580 -30.82 -29.24 1.10
CA LEU A 580 -32.28 -29.34 1.19
C LEU A 580 -32.93 -29.42 -0.21
N TYR A 581 -32.42 -28.64 -1.16
CA TYR A 581 -32.86 -28.65 -2.55
C TYR A 581 -32.60 -30.00 -3.22
N THR A 582 -31.41 -30.59 -3.04
CA THR A 582 -31.11 -31.93 -3.57
C THR A 582 -31.98 -33.01 -2.93
N ASN A 583 -32.26 -32.92 -1.64
CA ASN A 583 -33.18 -33.85 -0.97
C ASN A 583 -34.59 -33.75 -1.58
N SER A 584 -35.07 -32.53 -1.90
CA SER A 584 -36.36 -32.34 -2.57
C SER A 584 -36.44 -32.91 -3.99
N LEU A 585 -35.28 -33.15 -4.63
CA LEU A 585 -35.16 -33.86 -5.91
C LEU A 585 -35.10 -35.39 -5.76
N GLY A 586 -35.15 -35.92 -4.52
CA GLY A 586 -34.98 -37.34 -4.24
C GLY A 586 -33.54 -37.84 -4.37
N LEU A 587 -32.55 -36.94 -4.40
CA LEU A 587 -31.13 -37.32 -4.45
C LEU A 587 -30.61 -37.66 -3.04
N PRO A 588 -29.59 -38.53 -2.94
CA PRO A 588 -29.01 -38.91 -1.64
C PRO A 588 -28.29 -37.73 -0.96
N SER A 589 -28.17 -37.78 0.37
CA SER A 589 -27.49 -36.73 1.17
C SER A 589 -26.07 -36.44 0.71
N SER A 590 -25.36 -37.48 0.26
CA SER A 590 -24.00 -37.40 -0.28
C SER A 590 -23.91 -36.52 -1.53
N ALA A 591 -24.97 -36.45 -2.35
CA ALA A 591 -25.03 -35.55 -3.49
C ALA A 591 -25.12 -34.08 -3.03
N GLY A 592 -25.96 -33.80 -2.02
CA GLY A 592 -26.05 -32.47 -1.40
C GLY A 592 -24.73 -32.03 -0.77
N ALA A 593 -24.08 -32.90 -0.01
CA ALA A 593 -22.75 -32.65 0.55
C ALA A 593 -21.69 -32.44 -0.54
N GLY A 594 -21.71 -33.24 -1.61
CA GLY A 594 -20.81 -33.11 -2.75
C GLY A 594 -20.98 -31.78 -3.51
N LEU A 595 -22.21 -31.28 -3.67
CA LEU A 595 -22.45 -29.96 -4.26
C LEU A 595 -21.93 -28.82 -3.38
N VAL A 596 -22.12 -28.90 -2.06
CA VAL A 596 -21.53 -27.92 -1.12
C VAL A 596 -20.00 -28.01 -1.15
N ALA A 597 -19.43 -29.20 -1.31
CA ALA A 597 -17.99 -29.36 -1.47
C ALA A 597 -17.48 -28.70 -2.77
N ALA A 598 -18.15 -28.94 -3.90
CA ALA A 598 -17.81 -28.32 -5.18
C ALA A 598 -17.96 -26.79 -5.16
N PHE A 599 -18.99 -26.27 -4.47
CA PHE A 599 -19.17 -24.85 -4.21
C PHE A 599 -17.99 -24.24 -3.43
N ASN A 600 -17.53 -24.91 -2.38
CA ASN A 600 -16.42 -24.44 -1.55
C ASN A 600 -15.07 -24.51 -2.29
N PHE A 601 -14.85 -25.57 -3.06
CA PHE A 601 -13.64 -25.73 -3.86
C PHE A 601 -13.55 -24.65 -4.95
N SER A 602 -14.64 -24.43 -5.67
CA SER A 602 -14.72 -23.37 -6.69
C SER A 602 -14.59 -21.97 -6.08
N SER A 603 -15.04 -21.76 -4.84
CA SER A 603 -14.79 -20.52 -4.08
C SER A 603 -13.31 -20.29 -3.78
N ALA A 604 -12.55 -21.33 -3.43
CA ALA A 604 -11.09 -21.22 -3.28
C ALA A 604 -10.42 -20.78 -4.60
N ILE A 605 -10.81 -21.38 -5.73
CA ILE A 605 -10.33 -20.99 -7.06
C ILE A 605 -10.74 -19.56 -7.41
N GLY A 606 -11.98 -19.18 -7.10
CA GLY A 606 -12.51 -17.83 -7.31
C GLY A 606 -11.71 -16.77 -6.57
N ARG A 607 -11.33 -17.05 -5.32
CA ARG A 607 -10.50 -16.15 -4.49
C ARG A 607 -9.13 -15.90 -5.11
N LEU A 608 -8.48 -16.93 -5.63
CA LEU A 608 -7.17 -16.83 -6.28
C LEU A 608 -7.27 -16.13 -7.63
N SER A 609 -8.13 -16.61 -8.51
CA SER A 609 -8.31 -16.09 -9.87
C SER A 609 -8.76 -14.62 -9.91
N CYS A 610 -9.72 -14.23 -9.06
CA CYS A 610 -10.15 -12.83 -8.97
C CYS A 610 -9.06 -11.93 -8.36
N GLY A 611 -8.22 -12.46 -7.47
CA GLY A 611 -7.04 -11.77 -6.98
C GLY A 611 -6.12 -11.37 -8.13
N PHE A 612 -5.73 -12.31 -8.99
CA PHE A 612 -4.93 -12.03 -10.19
C PHE A 612 -5.66 -11.14 -11.22
N ALA A 613 -6.98 -11.30 -11.35
CA ALA A 613 -7.79 -10.51 -12.27
C ALA A 613 -7.87 -9.03 -11.85
N CYS A 614 -7.83 -8.71 -10.56
CA CYS A 614 -7.74 -7.32 -10.07
C CYS A 614 -6.52 -6.58 -10.64
N ASP A 615 -5.38 -7.27 -10.79
CA ASP A 615 -4.15 -6.67 -11.29
C ASP A 615 -4.24 -6.32 -12.78
N LYS A 616 -4.83 -7.24 -13.58
CA LYS A 616 -4.96 -7.11 -15.04
C LYS A 616 -6.18 -6.29 -15.49
N LEU A 617 -7.35 -6.55 -14.93
CA LEU A 617 -8.62 -5.94 -15.36
C LEU A 617 -8.99 -4.70 -14.53
N GLY A 618 -8.35 -4.50 -13.37
CA GLY A 618 -8.72 -3.49 -12.39
C GLY A 618 -9.74 -4.02 -11.38
N SER A 619 -9.57 -3.65 -10.11
CA SER A 619 -10.34 -4.22 -8.98
C SER A 619 -11.84 -3.96 -9.06
N LEU A 620 -12.27 -2.78 -9.50
CA LEU A 620 -13.69 -2.45 -9.66
C LEU A 620 -14.36 -3.28 -10.77
N ASN A 621 -13.65 -3.54 -11.86
CA ASN A 621 -14.16 -4.37 -12.96
C ASN A 621 -14.32 -5.82 -12.51
N THR A 622 -13.34 -6.35 -11.76
CA THR A 622 -13.41 -7.71 -11.22
C THR A 622 -14.54 -7.86 -10.18
N LEU A 623 -14.73 -6.87 -9.29
CA LEU A 623 -15.84 -6.86 -8.34
C LEU A 623 -17.19 -6.90 -9.07
N PHE A 624 -17.37 -6.03 -10.07
CA PHE A 624 -18.58 -6.02 -10.90
C PHE A 624 -18.83 -7.36 -11.59
N LEU A 625 -17.80 -7.96 -12.21
CA LEU A 625 -17.92 -9.26 -12.87
C LEU A 625 -18.27 -10.38 -11.89
N SER A 626 -17.68 -10.40 -10.70
CA SER A 626 -18.00 -11.40 -9.67
C SER A 626 -19.45 -11.31 -9.21
N LEU A 627 -19.96 -10.10 -8.96
CA LEU A 627 -21.35 -9.87 -8.57
C LEU A 627 -22.32 -10.23 -9.71
N LEU A 628 -21.97 -9.87 -10.95
CA LEU A 628 -22.76 -10.21 -12.14
C LEU A 628 -22.84 -11.73 -12.34
N LEU A 629 -21.73 -12.46 -12.23
CA LEU A 629 -21.71 -13.92 -12.31
C LEU A 629 -22.52 -14.57 -11.17
N SER A 630 -22.44 -14.02 -9.96
CA SER A 630 -23.27 -14.47 -8.83
C SER A 630 -24.76 -14.27 -9.13
N ALA A 631 -25.14 -13.08 -9.60
CA ALA A 631 -26.52 -12.76 -9.96
C ALA A 631 -27.06 -13.66 -11.08
N LEU A 632 -26.32 -13.80 -12.19
CA LEU A 632 -26.74 -14.62 -13.33
C LEU A 632 -26.83 -16.11 -12.97
N SER A 633 -25.88 -16.63 -12.20
CA SER A 633 -25.93 -18.04 -11.78
C SER A 633 -27.15 -18.34 -10.90
N ILE A 634 -27.50 -17.45 -9.97
CA ILE A 634 -28.68 -17.61 -9.12
C ILE A 634 -29.98 -17.38 -9.89
N PHE A 635 -30.05 -16.38 -10.77
CA PHE A 635 -31.30 -16.05 -11.48
C PHE A 635 -31.61 -16.98 -12.65
N VAL A 636 -30.57 -17.43 -13.37
CA VAL A 636 -30.75 -18.15 -14.64
C VAL A 636 -30.54 -19.64 -14.43
N LEU A 637 -29.44 -20.05 -13.79
CA LEU A 637 -29.06 -21.46 -13.73
C LEU A 637 -29.81 -22.22 -12.63
N TRP A 638 -29.86 -21.72 -11.40
CA TRP A 638 -30.44 -22.47 -10.29
C TRP A 638 -31.95 -22.78 -10.46
N PRO A 639 -32.84 -21.87 -10.88
CA PRO A 639 -34.28 -22.14 -10.97
C PRO A 639 -34.67 -23.22 -11.98
N VAL A 640 -33.82 -23.44 -13.00
CA VAL A 640 -34.00 -24.44 -14.06
C VAL A 640 -33.19 -25.72 -13.81
N SER A 641 -32.41 -25.77 -12.72
CA SER A 641 -31.52 -26.90 -12.42
C SER A 641 -32.25 -28.01 -11.65
N SER A 642 -33.01 -28.84 -12.35
CA SER A 642 -33.74 -29.98 -11.77
C SER A 642 -32.97 -31.31 -11.78
N SER A 643 -31.67 -31.29 -12.10
CA SER A 643 -30.81 -32.47 -12.11
C SER A 643 -29.38 -32.13 -11.68
N ILE A 644 -28.57 -33.14 -11.37
CA ILE A 644 -27.23 -32.95 -10.79
C ILE A 644 -26.26 -32.21 -11.73
N GLY A 645 -26.35 -32.41 -13.04
CA GLY A 645 -25.45 -31.78 -14.01
C GLY A 645 -25.54 -30.24 -14.03
N PRO A 646 -26.73 -29.66 -14.28
CA PRO A 646 -26.96 -28.22 -14.17
C PRO A 646 -26.63 -27.65 -12.79
N LEU A 647 -26.90 -28.40 -11.71
CA LEU A 647 -26.52 -28.01 -10.35
C LEU A 647 -25.01 -27.90 -10.18
N ILE A 648 -24.22 -28.84 -10.74
CA ILE A 648 -22.76 -28.77 -10.72
C ILE A 648 -22.27 -27.50 -11.43
N ALA A 649 -22.82 -27.18 -12.60
CA ALA A 649 -22.47 -25.95 -13.32
C ALA A 649 -22.81 -24.69 -12.50
N PHE A 650 -23.99 -24.68 -11.87
CA PHE A 650 -24.42 -23.60 -10.98
C PHE A 650 -23.44 -23.42 -9.80
N VAL A 651 -23.11 -24.49 -9.06
CA VAL A 651 -22.26 -24.35 -7.86
C VAL A 651 -20.84 -23.97 -8.18
N ILE A 652 -20.29 -24.39 -9.33
CA ILE A 652 -18.95 -23.97 -9.77
C ILE A 652 -18.93 -22.48 -10.08
N ILE A 653 -19.88 -21.99 -10.87
CA ILE A 653 -19.95 -20.58 -11.26
C ILE A 653 -20.24 -19.71 -10.03
N ASN A 654 -21.24 -20.10 -9.23
CA ASN A 654 -21.65 -19.33 -8.06
C ASN A 654 -20.59 -19.36 -6.95
N GLY A 655 -19.95 -20.52 -6.72
CA GLY A 655 -18.86 -20.66 -5.76
C GLY A 655 -17.67 -19.78 -6.14
N SER A 656 -17.21 -19.83 -7.39
CA SER A 656 -16.15 -18.94 -7.88
C SER A 656 -16.52 -17.46 -7.78
N ALA A 657 -17.76 -17.09 -8.09
CA ALA A 657 -18.25 -15.71 -7.96
C ALA A 657 -18.23 -15.23 -6.49
N ASN A 658 -18.74 -16.05 -5.55
CA ASN A 658 -18.71 -15.75 -4.12
C ASN A 658 -17.26 -15.64 -3.59
N GLY A 659 -16.37 -16.53 -4.03
CA GLY A 659 -14.95 -16.43 -3.74
C GLY A 659 -14.34 -15.11 -4.22
N GLY A 660 -14.70 -14.69 -5.44
CA GLY A 660 -14.27 -13.44 -6.03
C GLY A 660 -14.70 -12.21 -5.24
N PHE A 661 -15.92 -12.17 -4.70
CA PHE A 661 -16.41 -11.06 -3.87
C PHE A 661 -15.50 -10.78 -2.67
N PHE A 662 -15.09 -11.82 -1.94
CA PHE A 662 -14.22 -11.67 -0.77
C PHE A 662 -12.80 -11.20 -1.10
N SER A 663 -12.26 -11.58 -2.26
CA SER A 663 -10.95 -11.11 -2.71
C SER A 663 -10.99 -9.71 -3.29
N THR A 664 -12.07 -9.35 -3.98
CA THR A 664 -12.16 -8.09 -4.73
C THR A 664 -12.58 -6.90 -3.87
N MET A 665 -13.51 -7.09 -2.92
CA MET A 665 -14.02 -5.99 -2.10
C MET A 665 -12.90 -5.27 -1.30
N PRO A 666 -12.03 -5.96 -0.54
CA PRO A 666 -10.93 -5.29 0.16
C PRO A 666 -9.93 -4.61 -0.80
N THR A 667 -9.68 -5.20 -1.96
CA THR A 667 -8.78 -4.64 -2.99
C THR A 667 -9.34 -3.37 -3.63
N VAL A 668 -10.65 -3.32 -3.89
CA VAL A 668 -11.31 -2.10 -4.37
C VAL A 668 -11.16 -0.97 -3.36
N VAL A 669 -11.41 -1.26 -2.08
CA VAL A 669 -11.27 -0.26 -1.01
C VAL A 669 -9.83 0.22 -0.89
N GLY A 670 -8.87 -0.70 -0.99
CA GLY A 670 -7.44 -0.39 -1.02
C GLY A 670 -7.06 0.55 -2.16
N ASN A 671 -7.54 0.28 -3.37
CA ASN A 671 -7.22 1.06 -4.55
C ASN A 671 -7.93 2.42 -4.59
N VAL A 672 -9.15 2.54 -4.05
CA VAL A 672 -9.94 3.79 -4.09
C VAL A 672 -9.53 4.78 -3.00
N PHE A 673 -9.18 4.30 -1.79
CA PHE A 673 -8.95 5.16 -0.62
C PHE A 673 -7.49 5.26 -0.17
N GLY A 674 -6.57 4.52 -0.82
CA GLY A 674 -5.14 4.54 -0.50
C GLY A 674 -4.81 3.87 0.84
N SER A 675 -3.56 3.38 0.97
CA SER A 675 -3.09 2.46 2.03
C SER A 675 -3.34 2.94 3.47
N ALA A 676 -3.37 4.24 3.71
CA ALA A 676 -3.48 4.84 5.04
C ALA A 676 -4.84 4.65 5.73
N ARG A 677 -5.94 4.65 4.95
CA ARG A 677 -7.32 4.53 5.48
C ARG A 677 -7.94 3.16 5.24
N VAL A 678 -7.25 2.25 4.54
CA VAL A 678 -7.78 0.94 4.12
C VAL A 678 -8.25 0.12 5.31
N SER A 679 -7.48 0.04 6.40
CA SER A 679 -7.84 -0.83 7.53
C SER A 679 -9.14 -0.38 8.21
N VAL A 680 -9.37 0.94 8.33
CA VAL A 680 -10.61 1.49 8.90
C VAL A 680 -11.76 1.37 7.89
N ALA A 681 -11.52 1.69 6.63
CA ALA A 681 -12.53 1.61 5.56
C ALA A 681 -13.01 0.17 5.31
N VAL A 682 -12.09 -0.80 5.25
CA VAL A 682 -12.40 -2.23 5.14
C VAL A 682 -13.16 -2.70 6.37
N GLY A 683 -12.73 -2.32 7.58
CA GLY A 683 -13.44 -2.65 8.81
C GLY A 683 -14.88 -2.14 8.82
N MET A 684 -15.10 -0.89 8.40
CA MET A 684 -16.44 -0.30 8.27
C MET A 684 -17.29 -1.02 7.22
N ILE A 685 -16.72 -1.38 6.06
CA ILE A 685 -17.43 -2.14 5.02
C ILE A 685 -17.82 -3.54 5.52
N VAL A 686 -16.92 -4.23 6.22
CA VAL A 686 -17.20 -5.55 6.82
C VAL A 686 -18.29 -5.45 7.89
N SER A 687 -18.32 -4.39 8.69
CA SER A 687 -19.44 -4.14 9.61
C SER A 687 -20.77 -3.96 8.88
N GLY A 688 -20.76 -3.36 7.68
CA GLY A 688 -21.94 -3.25 6.80
C GLY A 688 -22.52 -4.59 6.36
N TRP A 689 -21.75 -5.68 6.39
CA TRP A 689 -22.21 -7.01 6.00
C TRP A 689 -23.17 -7.66 7.01
N LEU A 690 -23.31 -7.09 8.22
CA LEU A 690 -24.12 -7.64 9.30
C LEU A 690 -25.54 -8.03 8.86
N GLY A 691 -26.21 -7.14 8.11
CA GLY A 691 -27.58 -7.38 7.64
C GLY A 691 -27.67 -8.62 6.75
N GLY A 692 -26.83 -8.70 5.72
CA GLY A 692 -26.83 -9.83 4.79
C GLY A 692 -26.35 -11.14 5.42
N TYR A 693 -25.32 -11.09 6.27
CA TYR A 693 -24.85 -12.27 7.00
C TYR A 693 -25.88 -12.84 7.95
N LEU A 694 -26.62 -11.98 8.65
CA LEU A 694 -27.60 -12.43 9.65
C LEU A 694 -28.94 -12.83 9.00
N LEU A 695 -29.44 -12.04 8.05
CA LEU A 695 -30.82 -12.13 7.56
C LEU A 695 -30.94 -12.74 6.16
N GLY A 696 -29.85 -12.84 5.40
CA GLY A 696 -29.85 -13.36 4.03
C GLY A 696 -30.50 -14.74 3.89
N ALA A 697 -29.90 -15.75 4.53
CA ALA A 697 -30.42 -17.12 4.51
C ALA A 697 -31.73 -17.31 5.29
N PRO A 698 -31.96 -16.66 6.45
CA PRO A 698 -33.24 -16.77 7.16
C PRO A 698 -34.44 -16.23 6.38
N ILE A 699 -34.30 -15.09 5.69
CA ILE A 699 -35.36 -14.56 4.82
C ILE A 699 -35.65 -15.54 3.69
N ALA A 700 -34.61 -16.10 3.04
CA ALA A 700 -34.80 -17.12 2.02
C ALA A 700 -35.53 -18.37 2.58
N GLY A 701 -35.19 -18.80 3.79
CA GLY A 701 -35.87 -19.91 4.45
C GLY A 701 -37.32 -19.60 4.84
N TYR A 702 -37.61 -18.37 5.24
CA TYR A 702 -38.99 -17.94 5.53
C TYR A 702 -39.84 -17.93 4.26
N ILE A 703 -39.29 -17.39 3.17
CA ILE A 703 -39.92 -17.42 1.85
C ILE A 703 -40.17 -18.86 1.39
N LEU A 704 -39.21 -19.76 1.57
CA LEU A 704 -39.37 -21.19 1.27
C LEU A 704 -40.52 -21.80 2.09
N ASN A 705 -40.56 -21.57 3.40
CA ASN A 705 -41.64 -22.06 4.26
C ASN A 705 -43.02 -21.53 3.82
N ALA A 706 -43.11 -20.25 3.47
CA ALA A 706 -44.35 -19.64 2.98
C ALA A 706 -44.78 -20.17 1.61
N SER A 707 -43.84 -20.71 0.82
CA SER A 707 -44.07 -21.20 -0.55
C SER A 707 -44.36 -22.71 -0.63
N GLY A 708 -44.64 -23.36 0.51
CA GLY A 708 -44.90 -24.81 0.59
C GLY A 708 -43.82 -25.61 1.32
N GLY A 709 -42.80 -24.95 1.89
CA GLY A 709 -41.76 -25.59 2.68
C GLY A 709 -40.90 -26.56 1.87
N GLN A 710 -40.24 -27.48 2.56
CA GLN A 710 -39.35 -28.45 1.93
C GLN A 710 -40.11 -29.57 1.21
N GLU A 711 -41.36 -29.81 1.60
CA GLU A 711 -42.26 -30.81 1.00
C GLU A 711 -42.91 -30.32 -0.31
N GLY A 712 -42.97 -28.99 -0.53
CA GLY A 712 -43.51 -28.38 -1.75
C GLY A 712 -42.68 -28.59 -3.02
N GLY A 713 -41.66 -29.45 -2.97
CA GLY A 713 -40.77 -29.79 -4.08
C GLY A 713 -39.98 -28.58 -4.62
N VAL A 714 -39.44 -28.73 -5.83
CA VAL A 714 -38.59 -27.72 -6.48
C VAL A 714 -39.29 -26.36 -6.64
N GLY A 715 -40.62 -26.36 -6.83
CA GLY A 715 -41.42 -25.17 -6.99
C GLY A 715 -41.35 -24.22 -5.79
N ALA A 716 -41.34 -24.76 -4.57
CA ALA A 716 -41.30 -23.99 -3.32
C ALA A 716 -39.96 -23.24 -3.12
N TYR A 717 -38.87 -23.73 -3.73
CA TYR A 717 -37.56 -23.07 -3.64
C TYR A 717 -37.41 -21.88 -4.59
N ARG A 718 -38.19 -21.82 -5.68
CA ARG A 718 -38.04 -20.77 -6.70
C ARG A 718 -38.17 -19.34 -6.14
N PRO A 719 -39.16 -19.01 -5.28
CA PRO A 719 -39.27 -17.67 -4.71
C PRO A 719 -38.05 -17.29 -3.86
N ALA A 720 -37.51 -18.22 -3.08
CA ALA A 720 -36.29 -18.01 -2.29
C ALA A 720 -35.05 -17.81 -3.17
N ILE A 721 -34.94 -18.57 -4.27
CA ILE A 721 -33.87 -18.41 -5.27
C ILE A 721 -33.98 -17.04 -5.96
N PHE A 722 -35.18 -16.63 -6.38
CA PHE A 722 -35.39 -15.33 -7.03
C PHE A 722 -35.13 -14.16 -6.08
N TYR A 723 -35.46 -14.29 -4.80
CA TYR A 723 -35.06 -13.33 -3.78
C TYR A 723 -33.53 -13.19 -3.72
N ALA A 724 -32.79 -14.28 -3.60
CA ALA A 724 -31.32 -14.23 -3.59
C ALA A 724 -30.77 -13.62 -4.88
N GLY A 725 -31.33 -13.99 -6.04
CA GLY A 725 -30.98 -13.41 -7.34
C GLY A 725 -31.22 -11.90 -7.39
N SER A 726 -32.35 -11.42 -6.85
CA SER A 726 -32.69 -9.99 -6.83
C SER A 726 -31.71 -9.18 -5.98
N MET A 727 -31.29 -9.72 -4.83
CA MET A 727 -30.31 -9.08 -3.96
C MET A 727 -28.92 -9.03 -4.64
N ALA A 728 -28.51 -10.14 -5.28
CA ALA A 728 -27.28 -10.18 -6.05
C ALA A 728 -27.30 -9.18 -7.23
N THR A 729 -28.44 -9.04 -7.91
CA THR A 729 -28.62 -8.10 -9.02
C THR A 729 -28.62 -6.66 -8.55
N ALA A 730 -29.29 -6.35 -7.44
CA ALA A 730 -29.25 -5.02 -6.83
C ALA A 730 -27.82 -4.62 -6.47
N ALA A 731 -27.04 -5.52 -5.86
CA ALA A 731 -25.62 -5.28 -5.59
C ALA A 731 -24.81 -5.08 -6.88
N THR A 732 -25.09 -5.85 -7.94
CA THR A 732 -24.44 -5.72 -9.26
C THR A 732 -24.73 -4.36 -9.91
N VAL A 733 -25.98 -3.90 -9.86
CA VAL A 733 -26.38 -2.58 -10.38
C VAL A 733 -25.67 -1.46 -9.62
N LEU A 734 -25.61 -1.53 -8.28
CA LEU A 734 -24.87 -0.56 -7.48
C LEU A 734 -23.37 -0.58 -7.81
N ALA A 735 -22.78 -1.76 -8.00
CA ALA A 735 -21.38 -1.88 -8.42
C ALA A 735 -21.15 -1.27 -9.82
N ALA A 736 -22.10 -1.43 -10.75
CA ALA A 736 -22.06 -0.78 -12.06
C ALA A 736 -22.13 0.74 -11.95
N VAL A 737 -22.96 1.29 -11.06
CA VAL A 737 -23.06 2.73 -10.81
C VAL A 737 -21.74 3.29 -10.30
N VAL A 738 -21.08 2.62 -9.34
CA VAL A 738 -19.73 3.03 -8.87
C VAL A 738 -18.73 2.98 -10.01
N ARG A 739 -18.73 1.89 -10.77
CA ARG A 739 -17.84 1.73 -11.91
C ARG A 739 -17.97 2.90 -12.89
N ILE A 740 -19.19 3.19 -13.34
CA ILE A 740 -19.47 4.27 -14.31
C ILE A 740 -19.07 5.65 -13.75
N LYS A 741 -19.24 5.88 -12.45
CA LYS A 741 -18.87 7.15 -11.80
C LYS A 741 -17.37 7.30 -11.54
N VAL A 742 -16.65 6.21 -11.30
CA VAL A 742 -15.21 6.24 -10.97
C VAL A 742 -14.36 6.15 -12.22
N ASP A 743 -14.71 5.28 -13.18
CA ASP A 743 -13.95 5.12 -14.42
C ASP A 743 -14.87 4.67 -15.58
N ARG A 744 -15.01 5.54 -16.59
CA ARG A 744 -15.82 5.25 -17.79
C ARG A 744 -15.13 4.29 -18.76
N ARG A 745 -13.84 3.97 -18.59
CA ARG A 745 -13.08 3.12 -19.54
C ARG A 745 -13.06 1.66 -19.08
N ILE A 746 -13.39 0.75 -20.01
CA ILE A 746 -13.49 -0.71 -19.74
C ILE A 746 -12.12 -1.41 -19.70
N LYS A 747 -11.07 -0.84 -20.31
CA LYS A 747 -9.70 -1.39 -20.30
C LYS A 747 -8.72 -0.38 -19.72
N LYS A 748 -7.82 -0.84 -18.83
CA LYS A 748 -6.57 -0.14 -18.49
C LYS A 748 -5.82 0.11 -19.80
N THR A 749 -5.48 1.37 -20.08
CA THR A 749 -4.45 1.67 -21.07
C THR A 749 -3.13 1.37 -20.36
N VAL A 750 -2.38 0.42 -20.90
CA VAL A 750 -1.12 -0.10 -20.33
C VAL A 750 -0.11 1.02 -20.18
#